data_AF-A0A953Z4X0-F1
#
_entry.id   AF-A0A953Z4X0-F1
#
_cell.length_a   1.000
_cell.length_b   1.000
_cell.length_c   1.000
_cell.angle_alpha   90.00
_cell.angle_beta   90.00
_cell.angle_gamma   90.00
#
_symmetry.space_group_name_H-M   'P 1'
#
loop_
_entity.id
_entity.type
_entity.pdbx_description
1 polymer ?
#
loop_
_entity_poly.entity_id
_entity_poly.type
_entity_poly.pdbx_seq_one_letter_code
_entity_poly.pdbx_strand_id
1 'polypeptide(L)'
;MTPNPRSPWRLATIVAALAIAACRSQPDPTETSAEIQDERIGVAVVPTGEGFELEWRGSGSTPIARLRGARLVLADSGGDGHPVELSFARWNQPSADQLRVECDESNGHAVSLTIRLSGPGETHVGVVDRVSRRSRVYELTLDYSWLQGSRLDRVITPYRSHRPEQLAGDLAFHAPVTFLRRGPAAFALTPDLEQLTRDRRIPQAIEMLRSPWTVRHGLVAHRVAEPSSQVTFTREGVQPVAIGAEQLAFGHYVRALADAEPHASLVGAFSALWERTAGRRSGLPPVGPSLSEAAELALVEFAATTWRDHGGVGGAHDAGSYSSAAVVESSGERSVADTWFGARRQALRTAYAELRRSERSSTASIDRAASVARLALSAPRRSGLVPSRFHIDATGAQIWQPNDPNSVLGDHHHVFDAAVTGYWLLELRGHLPDLAPRIDDVTRGLARFLMQNQRSSGSIPAFYDQEYLTPRRDVFDDRSPECGSAALFLAAFARTFDDPQAEVAAQRALRFLGAEMRPEQDWPDFETLDGSSAPRPHRGVSGTLGLLFAARACFAAQSIAADPELTRLGAEFCERLAMMQSAWSPNWVDDDLVGGIRSDTDHVAFDDPRQALAADAFLRAYRATGRREFLQRGAAALRAGLRRAGGAWTPFRSEPEDSNWGRTTAVAIAELVGDQLGGAVVDVSGGFAEGLDAVWFEDLEIEDGRCAFRLLTEHPLRGPVRVVFRGLPDDLASLDLVVNGEELGSQTRERLTAGVDLQPERVPHFAFRPPTTIKQSAVWSPRATYTGSLPPDAEAHIEFWPIDDDAEPGRIPLELATAGHLSARHEPILALDLGTEIAARLVVETADGRRVVTPPHEP
;
A
#
# COMPACT_ATOMS: atom_id res chain seq x y z
N MET A 1 -52.41 -55.40 15.21
CA MET A 1 -52.99 -54.30 16.00
C MET A 1 -51.87 -53.34 16.34
N THR A 2 -51.98 -52.12 15.82
CA THR A 2 -51.01 -51.02 15.92
C THR A 2 -50.88 -50.49 17.35
N PRO A 3 -49.66 -50.21 17.87
CA PRO A 3 -49.47 -49.36 19.02
C PRO A 3 -49.17 -47.91 18.61
N ASN A 4 -49.76 -47.04 19.42
CA ASN A 4 -49.90 -45.59 19.39
C ASN A 4 -48.57 -44.82 19.58
N PRO A 5 -48.27 -43.73 18.83
CA PRO A 5 -47.08 -42.92 19.00
C PRO A 5 -47.42 -41.59 19.70
N ARG A 6 -47.24 -41.49 21.02
CA ARG A 6 -47.16 -40.17 21.71
C ARG A 6 -46.28 -40.24 22.96
N SER A 7 -45.04 -39.75 22.84
CA SER A 7 -44.41 -38.92 23.87
C SER A 7 -43.11 -38.28 23.32
N PRO A 8 -43.14 -37.02 22.87
CA PRO A 8 -41.93 -36.27 22.47
C PRO A 8 -41.01 -35.90 23.65
N TRP A 9 -41.39 -36.22 24.90
CA TRP A 9 -40.65 -35.82 26.10
C TRP A 9 -39.42 -36.70 26.40
N ARG A 10 -39.38 -37.95 25.92
CA ARG A 10 -38.24 -38.84 26.19
C ARG A 10 -37.02 -38.56 25.32
N LEU A 11 -37.22 -38.11 24.08
CA LEU A 11 -36.11 -37.71 23.20
C LEU A 11 -35.48 -36.39 23.64
N ALA A 12 -36.28 -35.41 24.06
CA ALA A 12 -35.78 -34.15 24.62
C ALA A 12 -34.96 -34.36 25.91
N THR A 13 -35.35 -35.32 26.75
CA THR A 13 -34.62 -35.62 27.99
C THR A 13 -33.30 -36.37 27.74
N ILE A 14 -33.24 -37.23 26.71
CA ILE A 14 -32.00 -37.94 26.34
C ILE A 14 -31.03 -37.00 25.61
N VAL A 15 -31.52 -36.10 24.76
CA VAL A 15 -30.69 -35.07 24.11
C VAL A 15 -30.19 -34.05 25.15
N ALA A 16 -31.01 -33.65 26.11
CA ALA A 16 -30.57 -32.80 27.24
C ALA A 16 -29.57 -33.53 28.15
N ALA A 17 -29.76 -34.83 28.41
CA ALA A 17 -28.82 -35.60 29.22
C ALA A 17 -27.48 -35.86 28.51
N LEU A 18 -27.48 -36.04 27.18
CA LEU A 18 -26.26 -36.15 26.38
C LEU A 18 -25.54 -34.81 26.21
N ALA A 19 -26.27 -33.69 26.10
CA ALA A 19 -25.68 -32.34 26.12
C ALA A 19 -25.10 -32.00 27.50
N ILE A 20 -25.75 -32.42 28.59
CA ILE A 20 -25.23 -32.26 29.97
C ILE A 20 -24.05 -33.19 30.24
N ALA A 21 -24.00 -34.38 29.63
CA ALA A 21 -22.85 -35.29 29.73
C ALA A 21 -21.65 -34.82 28.90
N ALA A 22 -21.88 -34.22 27.71
CA ALA A 22 -20.83 -33.61 26.90
C ALA A 22 -20.26 -32.31 27.51
N CYS A 23 -21.05 -31.61 28.33
CA CYS A 23 -20.59 -30.43 29.08
C CYS A 23 -19.93 -30.75 30.45
N ARG A 24 -19.76 -32.02 30.84
CA ARG A 24 -19.31 -32.41 32.20
C ARG A 24 -17.98 -33.15 32.30
N SER A 25 -17.12 -33.05 31.28
CA SER A 25 -15.68 -33.26 31.47
C SER A 25 -14.96 -31.93 31.26
N GLN A 26 -15.17 -30.99 32.18
CA GLN A 26 -14.29 -29.82 32.29
C GLN A 26 -12.98 -30.30 32.93
N PRO A 27 -11.82 -30.09 32.29
CA PRO A 27 -10.55 -30.32 32.94
C PRO A 27 -10.43 -29.45 34.19
N ASP A 28 -9.89 -30.02 35.26
CA ASP A 28 -9.51 -29.25 36.45
C ASP A 28 -8.49 -28.19 36.01
N PRO A 29 -8.72 -26.88 36.24
CA PRO A 29 -7.81 -25.81 35.83
C PRO A 29 -6.41 -25.93 36.47
N THR A 30 -6.24 -26.83 37.44
CA THR A 30 -4.96 -27.06 38.11
C THR A 30 -4.10 -28.18 37.50
N GLU A 31 -4.61 -29.02 36.58
CA GLU A 31 -3.89 -30.24 36.14
C GLU A 31 -3.62 -30.39 34.63
N THR A 32 -4.21 -29.58 33.74
CA THR A 32 -3.96 -29.70 32.28
C THR A 32 -3.73 -28.35 31.61
N SER A 33 -2.51 -28.10 31.13
CA SER A 33 -2.21 -27.00 30.20
C SER A 33 -2.78 -27.32 28.83
N ALA A 34 -3.74 -26.53 28.33
CA ALA A 34 -4.06 -26.55 26.92
C ALA A 34 -3.01 -25.80 26.12
N GLU A 35 -2.71 -26.35 24.94
CA GLU A 35 -1.81 -25.76 23.98
C GLU A 35 -2.40 -25.98 22.58
N ILE A 36 -2.46 -24.90 21.81
CA ILE A 36 -2.57 -24.98 20.34
C ILE A 36 -1.18 -24.67 19.79
N GLN A 37 -0.71 -25.44 18.83
CA GLN A 37 0.65 -25.26 18.29
C GLN A 37 0.75 -25.74 16.85
N ASP A 38 1.65 -25.08 16.12
CA ASP A 38 2.25 -25.61 14.90
C ASP A 38 3.78 -25.77 15.11
N GLU A 39 4.52 -26.03 14.03
CA GLU A 39 5.98 -26.22 14.09
C GLU A 39 6.77 -24.96 14.55
N ARG A 40 6.16 -23.78 14.51
CA ARG A 40 6.80 -22.47 14.67
C ARG A 40 6.24 -21.64 15.82
N ILE A 41 4.96 -21.80 16.16
CA ILE A 41 4.27 -21.05 17.22
C ILE A 41 3.39 -21.97 18.08
N GLY A 42 3.33 -21.67 19.37
CA GLY A 42 2.38 -22.27 20.30
C GLY A 42 1.71 -21.21 21.17
N VAL A 43 0.46 -21.45 21.56
CA VAL A 43 -0.24 -20.66 22.58
C VAL A 43 -0.60 -21.58 23.73
N ALA A 44 0.02 -21.35 24.88
CA ALA A 44 -0.16 -22.16 26.07
C ALA A 44 -1.00 -21.43 27.13
N VAL A 45 -1.91 -22.16 27.76
CA VAL A 45 -2.63 -21.72 28.96
C VAL A 45 -1.76 -21.99 30.19
N VAL A 46 -1.40 -20.94 30.93
CA VAL A 46 -0.52 -21.01 32.09
C VAL A 46 -1.28 -20.64 33.36
N PRO A 47 -1.51 -21.59 34.29
CA PRO A 47 -2.20 -21.32 35.56
C PRO A 47 -1.48 -20.26 36.39
N THR A 48 -2.25 -19.41 37.06
CA THR A 48 -1.76 -18.44 38.05
C THR A 48 -2.52 -18.59 39.36
N GLY A 49 -2.07 -17.94 40.43
CA GLY A 49 -2.77 -17.98 41.73
C GLY A 49 -4.17 -17.37 41.71
N GLU A 50 -4.51 -16.60 40.68
CA GLU A 50 -5.77 -15.85 40.55
C GLU A 50 -6.58 -16.23 39.29
N GLY A 51 -6.13 -17.24 38.53
CA GLY A 51 -6.75 -17.65 37.26
C GLY A 51 -5.74 -18.31 36.33
N PHE A 52 -5.63 -17.81 35.10
CA PHE A 52 -4.58 -18.22 34.16
C PHE A 52 -4.20 -17.06 33.23
N GLU A 53 -3.03 -17.18 32.61
CA GLU A 53 -2.52 -16.29 31.57
C GLU A 53 -2.34 -17.09 30.26
N LEU A 54 -2.21 -16.38 29.15
CA LEU A 54 -1.87 -16.96 27.86
C LEU A 54 -0.43 -16.60 27.50
N GLU A 55 0.37 -17.58 27.10
CA GLU A 55 1.74 -17.37 26.63
C GLU A 55 1.89 -17.77 25.16
N TRP A 56 2.33 -16.82 24.34
CA TRP A 56 2.77 -17.08 22.97
C TRP A 56 4.22 -17.54 22.99
N ARG A 57 4.45 -18.73 22.45
CA ARG A 57 5.73 -19.41 22.43
C ARG A 57 6.19 -19.57 20.99
N GLY A 58 7.48 -19.29 20.73
CA GLY A 58 8.09 -19.63 19.44
C GLY A 58 8.58 -21.08 19.43
N SER A 59 9.35 -21.42 18.40
CA SER A 59 9.98 -22.74 18.28
C SER A 59 10.74 -23.16 19.56
N GLY A 60 10.64 -24.45 19.91
CA GLY A 60 11.20 -24.99 21.16
C GLY A 60 10.49 -24.51 22.43
N SER A 61 9.24 -24.05 22.34
CA SER A 61 8.39 -23.61 23.46
C SER A 61 8.94 -22.38 24.22
N THR A 62 9.78 -21.56 23.58
CA THR A 62 10.36 -20.36 24.19
C THR A 62 9.28 -19.26 24.35
N PRO A 63 8.97 -18.77 25.56
CA PRO A 63 7.88 -17.81 25.78
C PRO A 63 8.27 -16.41 25.30
N ILE A 64 7.59 -15.89 24.28
CA ILE A 64 7.89 -14.60 23.63
C ILE A 64 7.05 -13.47 24.21
N ALA A 65 5.74 -13.70 24.34
CA ALA A 65 4.79 -12.71 24.80
C ALA A 65 3.71 -13.35 25.70
N ARG A 66 3.08 -12.52 26.53
CA ARG A 66 2.06 -12.93 27.50
C ARG A 66 0.88 -12.00 27.48
N LEU A 67 -0.31 -12.56 27.68
CA LEU A 67 -1.57 -11.85 27.86
C LEU A 67 -2.25 -12.30 29.15
N ARG A 68 -2.70 -11.35 29.98
CA ARG A 68 -3.30 -11.63 31.30
C ARG A 68 -4.82 -11.60 31.35
N GLY A 69 -5.42 -10.86 30.42
CA GLY A 69 -6.83 -10.57 30.43
C GLY A 69 -7.16 -9.49 29.42
N ALA A 70 -8.40 -8.99 29.49
CA ALA A 70 -8.83 -7.82 28.76
C ALA A 70 -8.86 -6.59 29.67
N ARG A 71 -8.60 -5.42 29.11
CA ARG A 71 -8.68 -4.14 29.81
C ARG A 71 -9.92 -3.40 29.33
N LEU A 72 -10.81 -3.05 30.26
CA LEU A 72 -12.04 -2.30 29.99
C LEU A 72 -12.00 -0.96 30.73
N VAL A 73 -12.23 0.15 30.04
CA VAL A 73 -12.37 1.48 30.66
C VAL A 73 -13.77 2.01 30.39
N LEU A 74 -14.56 2.15 31.45
CA LEU A 74 -15.92 2.70 31.40
C LEU A 74 -15.92 4.12 31.97
N ALA A 75 -16.92 4.92 31.60
CA ALA A 75 -17.15 6.21 32.23
C ALA A 75 -18.00 6.03 33.49
N ASP A 76 -17.50 6.53 34.62
CA ASP A 76 -18.20 6.47 35.89
C ASP A 76 -19.24 7.59 36.00
N SER A 77 -20.08 7.57 37.05
CA SER A 77 -21.03 8.66 37.35
C SER A 77 -20.37 10.03 37.58
N GLY A 78 -19.05 10.06 37.82
CA GLY A 78 -18.24 11.29 37.94
C GLY A 78 -17.60 11.78 36.63
N GLY A 79 -17.70 11.01 35.53
CA GLY A 79 -17.11 11.35 34.21
C GLY A 79 -15.67 10.89 33.99
N ASP A 80 -14.91 10.65 35.06
CA ASP A 80 -13.57 10.05 35.00
C ASP A 80 -13.69 8.55 34.75
N GLY A 81 -12.93 8.02 33.78
CA GLY A 81 -12.94 6.60 33.47
C GLY A 81 -11.83 5.87 34.21
N HIS A 82 -12.18 4.79 34.92
CA HIS A 82 -11.21 3.94 35.59
C HIS A 82 -11.05 2.59 34.87
N PRO A 83 -9.81 2.11 34.69
CA PRO A 83 -9.60 0.81 34.08
C PRO A 83 -9.98 -0.32 35.02
N VAL A 84 -10.69 -1.29 34.46
CA VAL A 84 -11.02 -2.58 35.06
C VAL A 84 -10.29 -3.66 34.25
N GLU A 85 -9.49 -4.47 34.94
CA GLU A 85 -8.86 -5.65 34.34
C GLU A 85 -9.85 -6.82 34.46
N LEU A 86 -10.15 -7.44 33.32
CA LEU A 86 -11.02 -8.61 33.20
C LEU A 86 -10.11 -9.83 33.06
N SER A 87 -9.87 -10.51 34.17
CA SER A 87 -9.05 -11.71 34.24
C SER A 87 -9.67 -12.86 33.43
N PHE A 88 -8.83 -13.75 32.90
CA PHE A 88 -9.34 -14.95 32.26
C PHE A 88 -9.91 -15.93 33.29
N ALA A 89 -11.19 -16.27 33.12
CA ALA A 89 -11.95 -17.06 34.08
C ALA A 89 -12.11 -18.51 33.63
N ARG A 90 -12.31 -18.73 32.32
CA ARG A 90 -12.58 -20.05 31.74
C ARG A 90 -11.96 -20.18 30.37
N TRP A 91 -11.61 -21.40 30.00
CA TRP A 91 -11.22 -21.73 28.64
C TRP A 91 -11.77 -23.09 28.22
N ASN A 92 -11.85 -23.30 26.91
CA ASN A 92 -12.00 -24.62 26.30
C ASN A 92 -11.21 -24.67 24.99
N GLN A 93 -10.93 -25.87 24.50
CA GLN A 93 -10.21 -26.10 23.25
C GLN A 93 -11.16 -26.85 22.30
N PRO A 94 -11.95 -26.13 21.48
CA PRO A 94 -12.94 -26.76 20.59
C PRO A 94 -12.30 -27.72 19.56
N SER A 95 -11.07 -27.45 19.15
CA SER A 95 -10.30 -28.22 18.19
C SER A 95 -8.80 -28.09 18.47
N ALA A 96 -7.96 -28.90 17.82
CA ALA A 96 -6.51 -28.89 18.02
C ALA A 96 -5.83 -27.55 17.67
N ASP A 97 -6.47 -26.76 16.81
CA ASP A 97 -6.03 -25.48 16.27
C ASP A 97 -6.77 -24.27 16.85
N GLN A 98 -7.75 -24.48 17.74
CA GLN A 98 -8.57 -23.41 18.31
C GLN A 98 -8.63 -23.46 19.84
N LEU A 99 -8.42 -22.31 20.47
CA LEU A 99 -8.64 -22.06 21.89
C LEU A 99 -9.70 -20.99 22.07
N ARG A 100 -10.64 -21.18 22.99
CA ARG A 100 -11.62 -20.17 23.37
C ARG A 100 -11.45 -19.82 24.84
N VAL A 101 -11.46 -18.53 25.14
CA VAL A 101 -11.22 -17.99 26.48
C VAL A 101 -12.35 -17.02 26.84
N GLU A 102 -12.85 -17.09 28.06
CA GLU A 102 -13.87 -16.21 28.62
C GLU A 102 -13.27 -15.44 29.80
N CYS A 103 -13.47 -14.12 29.82
CA CYS A 103 -13.06 -13.27 30.93
C CYS A 103 -14.15 -13.21 32.00
N ASP A 104 -13.79 -12.74 33.19
CA ASP A 104 -14.78 -12.38 34.21
C ASP A 104 -15.76 -11.31 33.70
N GLU A 105 -17.06 -11.51 33.93
CA GLU A 105 -18.07 -10.52 33.59
C GLU A 105 -17.99 -9.32 34.53
N SER A 106 -18.03 -8.10 33.97
CA SER A 106 -18.00 -6.87 34.76
C SER A 106 -18.90 -5.81 34.15
N ASN A 107 -19.72 -5.17 34.99
CA ASN A 107 -20.61 -4.06 34.58
C ASN A 107 -21.52 -4.37 33.38
N GLY A 108 -21.86 -5.65 33.15
CA GLY A 108 -22.68 -6.10 32.03
C GLY A 108 -21.92 -6.36 30.73
N HIS A 109 -20.59 -6.32 30.76
CA HIS A 109 -19.70 -6.72 29.68
C HIS A 109 -19.27 -8.18 29.88
N ALA A 110 -19.41 -8.99 28.83
CA ALA A 110 -19.02 -10.39 28.79
C ALA A 110 -18.04 -10.60 27.64
N VAL A 111 -16.75 -10.49 27.95
CA VAL A 111 -15.65 -10.52 26.97
C VAL A 111 -15.17 -11.94 26.76
N SER A 112 -15.04 -12.34 25.50
CA SER A 112 -14.49 -13.64 25.10
C SER A 112 -13.50 -13.49 23.95
N LEU A 113 -12.49 -14.35 23.94
CA LEU A 113 -11.47 -14.43 22.91
C LEU A 113 -11.58 -15.78 22.20
N THR A 114 -11.40 -15.75 20.88
CA THR A 114 -11.19 -16.94 20.06
C THR A 114 -9.81 -16.84 19.43
N ILE A 115 -8.97 -17.84 19.69
CA ILE A 115 -7.59 -17.90 19.20
C ILE A 115 -7.51 -19.10 18.27
N ARG A 116 -7.07 -18.88 17.04
CA ARG A 116 -6.96 -19.93 16.00
C ARG A 116 -5.60 -19.88 15.33
N LEU A 117 -5.03 -21.03 14.98
CA LEU A 117 -3.90 -21.06 14.05
C LEU A 117 -4.39 -20.58 12.68
N SER A 118 -3.76 -19.55 12.11
CA SER A 118 -4.18 -18.95 10.83
C SER A 118 -3.18 -19.20 9.70
N GLY A 119 -2.00 -19.71 10.03
CA GLY A 119 -0.94 -20.06 9.09
C GLY A 119 0.38 -20.35 9.82
N PRO A 120 1.44 -20.75 9.09
CA PRO A 120 2.71 -21.15 9.69
C PRO A 120 3.33 -20.05 10.56
N GLY A 121 3.38 -20.27 11.87
CA GLY A 121 3.93 -19.33 12.85
C GLY A 121 3.05 -18.11 13.11
N GLU A 122 1.73 -18.24 12.92
CA GLU A 122 0.76 -17.16 13.13
C GLU A 122 -0.56 -17.64 13.75
N THR A 123 -1.09 -16.85 14.69
CA THR A 123 -2.40 -17.06 15.30
C THR A 123 -3.30 -15.85 15.06
N HIS A 124 -4.56 -16.08 14.70
CA HIS A 124 -5.62 -15.06 14.76
C HIS A 124 -6.23 -15.01 16.16
N VAL A 125 -6.48 -13.81 16.66
CA VAL A 125 -7.14 -13.53 17.94
C VAL A 125 -8.36 -12.65 17.66
N GLY A 126 -9.55 -13.24 17.70
CA GLY A 126 -10.83 -12.52 17.65
C GLY A 126 -11.34 -12.23 19.06
N VAL A 127 -11.80 -11.00 19.30
CA VAL A 127 -12.34 -10.54 20.58
C VAL A 127 -13.79 -10.11 20.39
N VAL A 128 -14.66 -10.61 21.26
CA VAL A 128 -16.08 -10.28 21.27
C VAL A 128 -16.50 -9.89 22.68
N ASP A 129 -17.15 -8.73 22.81
CA ASP A 129 -17.78 -8.27 24.04
C ASP A 129 -19.29 -8.16 23.86
N ARG A 130 -20.05 -8.92 24.66
CA ARG A 130 -21.52 -8.83 24.69
C ARG A 130 -21.95 -7.88 25.80
N VAL A 131 -22.56 -6.77 25.42
CA VAL A 131 -22.93 -5.69 26.34
C VAL A 131 -24.41 -5.79 26.72
N SER A 132 -24.69 -6.35 27.90
CA SER A 132 -26.05 -6.58 28.42
C SER A 132 -26.69 -5.36 29.09
N ARG A 133 -25.89 -4.38 29.51
CA ARG A 133 -26.35 -3.14 30.15
C ARG A 133 -25.82 -1.94 29.40
N ARG A 134 -26.62 -0.88 29.33
CA ARG A 134 -26.16 0.37 28.72
C ARG A 134 -24.96 0.91 29.48
N SER A 135 -23.84 1.08 28.78
CA SER A 135 -22.58 1.57 29.32
C SER A 135 -22.00 2.68 28.42
N ARG A 136 -20.99 3.38 28.93
CA ARG A 136 -20.23 4.37 28.18
C ARG A 136 -18.79 3.91 28.17
N VAL A 137 -18.31 3.46 27.02
CA VAL A 137 -17.01 2.77 26.86
C VAL A 137 -15.99 3.76 26.32
N TYR A 138 -14.86 3.90 27.01
CA TYR A 138 -13.67 4.57 26.49
C TYR A 138 -12.75 3.59 25.77
N GLU A 139 -12.57 2.39 26.32
CA GLU A 139 -11.55 1.45 25.87
C GLU A 139 -11.95 0.00 26.15
N LEU A 140 -11.68 -0.88 25.19
CA LEU A 140 -11.61 -2.33 25.37
C LEU A 140 -10.38 -2.85 24.62
N THR A 141 -9.34 -3.27 25.33
CA THR A 141 -8.03 -3.62 24.76
C THR A 141 -7.44 -4.90 25.33
N LEU A 142 -6.46 -5.47 24.61
CA LEU A 142 -5.58 -6.56 25.05
C LEU A 142 -4.15 -6.06 25.18
N ASP A 143 -3.48 -6.41 26.27
CA ASP A 143 -2.12 -5.98 26.62
C ASP A 143 -1.11 -7.14 26.51
N TYR A 144 -0.34 -7.18 25.42
CA TYR A 144 0.69 -8.18 25.17
C TYR A 144 2.02 -7.76 25.78
N SER A 145 2.39 -8.38 26.89
CA SER A 145 3.67 -8.15 27.58
C SER A 145 4.80 -8.94 26.94
N TRP A 146 5.87 -8.26 26.55
CA TRP A 146 7.09 -8.88 26.02
C TRP A 146 7.91 -9.55 27.12
N LEU A 147 8.34 -10.79 26.88
CA LEU A 147 9.02 -11.62 27.89
C LEU A 147 10.53 -11.77 27.68
N GLN A 148 11.06 -11.42 26.52
CA GLN A 148 12.48 -11.65 26.19
C GLN A 148 13.38 -10.50 26.67
N GLY A 149 13.05 -9.91 27.82
CA GLY A 149 13.79 -8.89 28.57
C GLY A 149 13.63 -7.44 28.09
N SER A 150 14.26 -6.52 28.83
CA SER A 150 13.90 -5.08 28.81
C SER A 150 14.54 -4.23 27.72
N ARG A 151 15.57 -4.74 27.03
CA ARG A 151 16.23 -4.03 25.92
C ARG A 151 15.89 -4.72 24.60
N LEU A 152 15.27 -3.97 23.70
CA LEU A 152 14.94 -4.42 22.35
C LEU A 152 16.03 -3.99 21.37
N ASP A 153 16.28 -4.83 20.37
CA ASP A 153 17.11 -4.50 19.21
C ASP A 153 16.32 -3.67 18.20
N ARG A 154 15.01 -3.93 18.11
CA ARG A 154 14.13 -3.26 17.16
C ARG A 154 12.71 -3.11 17.70
N VAL A 155 12.12 -1.95 17.39
CA VAL A 155 10.71 -1.61 17.60
C VAL A 155 10.21 -0.94 16.33
N ILE A 156 9.08 -1.41 15.81
CA ILE A 156 8.33 -0.75 14.73
C ILE A 156 6.89 -0.62 15.19
N THR A 157 6.32 0.56 14.96
CA THR A 157 4.91 0.84 15.16
C THR A 157 4.30 1.32 13.83
N PRO A 158 3.00 1.09 13.58
CA PRO A 158 2.32 1.52 12.35
C PRO A 158 2.48 3.01 12.06
N TYR A 159 2.45 3.79 13.14
CA TYR A 159 2.55 5.24 13.16
C TYR A 159 3.46 5.63 14.32
N ARG A 160 4.23 6.71 14.16
CA ARG A 160 5.17 7.13 15.20
C ARG A 160 4.45 7.84 16.34
N SER A 161 4.77 7.43 17.57
CA SER A 161 4.39 8.16 18.78
C SER A 161 5.54 9.09 19.19
N HIS A 162 5.34 10.41 19.11
CA HIS A 162 6.29 11.42 19.58
C HIS A 162 6.37 11.49 21.12
N ARG A 163 5.29 11.09 21.80
CA ARG A 163 5.21 11.01 23.26
C ARG A 163 4.80 9.62 23.74
N PRO A 164 5.24 9.16 24.92
CA PRO A 164 4.90 7.83 25.44
C PRO A 164 3.39 7.52 25.51
N GLU A 165 2.56 8.53 25.69
CA GLU A 165 1.10 8.46 25.81
C GLU A 165 0.34 8.51 24.47
N GLN A 166 1.06 8.69 23.36
CA GLN A 166 0.44 8.77 22.03
C GLN A 166 0.21 7.38 21.44
N LEU A 167 -1.01 7.18 20.93
CA LEU A 167 -1.44 5.99 20.23
C LEU A 167 -1.36 6.16 18.71
N ALA A 168 -1.27 5.04 18.00
CA ALA A 168 -1.50 4.96 16.56
C ALA A 168 -2.97 4.62 16.34
N GLY A 169 -3.78 5.58 15.86
CA GLY A 169 -5.18 5.36 15.55
C GLY A 169 -5.38 4.65 14.22
N ASP A 170 -6.53 4.01 14.03
CA ASP A 170 -6.91 3.33 12.80
C ASP A 170 -6.95 4.22 11.54
N LEU A 171 -7.06 5.54 11.71
CA LEU A 171 -6.87 6.52 10.63
C LEU A 171 -5.44 6.61 10.09
N ALA A 172 -4.47 5.92 10.70
CA ALA A 172 -3.08 5.83 10.26
C ALA A 172 -2.66 4.39 9.91
N PHE A 173 -3.61 3.46 9.86
CA PHE A 173 -3.33 2.04 9.58
C PHE A 173 -3.13 1.81 8.09
N HIS A 174 -1.99 2.18 7.49
CA HIS A 174 -1.72 1.89 6.07
C HIS A 174 -1.38 0.41 5.86
N ALA A 175 -0.33 -0.03 6.56
CA ALA A 175 0.07 -1.42 6.72
C ALA A 175 0.38 -1.64 8.22
N PRO A 176 -0.65 -1.75 9.07
CA PRO A 176 -0.46 -1.68 10.51
C PRO A 176 0.20 -2.96 11.04
N VAL A 177 1.54 -2.95 11.12
CA VAL A 177 2.31 -3.98 11.80
C VAL A 177 3.06 -3.34 12.96
N THR A 178 2.87 -3.88 14.15
CA THR A 178 3.73 -3.62 15.29
C THR A 178 4.72 -4.76 15.43
N PHE A 179 6.00 -4.45 15.56
CA PHE A 179 7.06 -5.46 15.60
C PHE A 179 8.08 -5.18 16.69
N LEU A 180 8.38 -6.18 17.50
CA LEU A 180 9.40 -6.17 18.54
C LEU A 180 10.43 -7.27 18.26
N ARG A 181 11.72 -6.98 18.46
CA ARG A 181 12.77 -8.00 18.34
C ARG A 181 13.88 -7.84 19.37
N ARG A 182 14.41 -8.97 19.84
CA ARG A 182 15.68 -9.07 20.55
C ARG A 182 16.39 -10.38 20.19
N GLY A 183 17.58 -10.28 19.62
CA GLY A 183 18.29 -11.43 19.05
C GLY A 183 17.39 -12.15 18.05
N PRO A 184 17.22 -13.48 18.20
CA PRO A 184 16.33 -14.28 17.35
C PRO A 184 14.87 -14.28 17.83
N ALA A 185 14.54 -13.70 18.98
CA ALA A 185 13.15 -13.59 19.41
C ALA A 185 12.47 -12.41 18.72
N ALA A 186 11.31 -12.64 18.11
CA ALA A 186 10.49 -11.60 17.49
C ALA A 186 9.00 -11.77 17.81
N PHE A 187 8.30 -10.64 17.93
CA PHE A 187 6.85 -10.57 18.10
C PHE A 187 6.27 -9.58 17.08
N ALA A 188 5.25 -9.99 16.34
CA ALA A 188 4.48 -9.12 15.46
C ALA A 188 2.99 -9.14 15.81
N LEU A 189 2.35 -7.98 15.81
CA LEU A 189 0.90 -7.83 15.92
C LEU A 189 0.38 -7.04 14.72
N THR A 190 -0.64 -7.57 14.07
CA THR A 190 -1.27 -6.98 12.89
C THR A 190 -2.80 -6.94 13.08
N PRO A 191 -3.45 -5.76 13.16
CA PRO A 191 -4.90 -5.66 13.24
C PRO A 191 -5.61 -6.44 12.15
N ASP A 192 -6.76 -7.00 12.48
CA ASP A 192 -7.65 -7.62 11.52
C ASP A 192 -8.42 -6.52 10.78
N LEU A 193 -7.93 -6.20 9.59
CA LEU A 193 -8.46 -5.12 8.76
C LEU A 193 -9.82 -5.48 8.16
N GLU A 194 -10.11 -6.77 7.98
CA GLU A 194 -11.44 -7.22 7.56
C GLU A 194 -12.43 -6.93 8.68
N GLN A 195 -12.14 -7.38 9.91
CA GLN A 195 -12.98 -7.09 11.09
C GLN A 195 -13.17 -5.59 11.35
N LEU A 196 -12.11 -4.79 11.21
CA LEU A 196 -12.17 -3.33 11.36
C LEU A 196 -13.08 -2.67 10.31
N THR A 197 -13.15 -3.24 9.11
CA THR A 197 -14.06 -2.78 8.06
C THR A 197 -15.51 -3.07 8.47
N ARG A 198 -15.79 -4.26 9.03
CA ARG A 198 -17.16 -4.66 9.41
C ARG A 198 -17.73 -3.88 10.60
N ASP A 199 -16.95 -3.77 11.68
CA ASP A 199 -17.38 -3.12 12.93
C ASP A 199 -16.38 -2.07 13.40
N ARG A 200 -16.74 -0.81 13.19
CA ARG A 200 -16.06 0.35 13.76
C ARG A 200 -16.97 1.17 14.67
N ARG A 201 -17.67 0.51 15.59
CA ARG A 201 -18.47 1.21 16.62
C ARG A 201 -17.62 2.14 17.48
N ILE A 202 -16.42 1.68 17.82
CA ILE A 202 -15.36 2.44 18.49
C ILE A 202 -14.11 2.31 17.61
N PRO A 203 -13.36 3.39 17.35
CA PRO A 203 -12.11 3.29 16.60
C PRO A 203 -11.12 2.30 17.23
N GLN A 204 -10.30 1.65 16.40
CA GLN A 204 -9.19 0.83 16.88
C GLN A 204 -7.92 1.65 17.04
N ALA A 205 -7.06 1.24 17.96
CA ALA A 205 -5.75 1.84 18.14
C ALA A 205 -4.70 0.85 18.62
N ILE A 206 -3.43 1.15 18.30
CA ILE A 206 -2.27 0.46 18.86
C ILE A 206 -1.46 1.42 19.71
N GLU A 207 -1.03 0.97 20.88
CA GLU A 207 -0.14 1.70 21.79
C GLU A 207 1.06 0.83 22.20
N MET A 208 2.24 1.46 22.27
CA MET A 208 3.49 0.81 22.66
C MET A 208 3.97 1.36 24.01
N LEU A 209 3.79 0.59 25.08
CA LEU A 209 4.27 0.93 26.42
C LEU A 209 5.70 0.42 26.59
N ARG A 210 6.56 1.18 27.29
CA ARG A 210 8.02 0.90 27.35
C ARG A 210 8.51 0.31 28.66
N SER A 211 7.68 0.19 29.68
CA SER A 211 8.09 -0.26 31.02
C SER A 211 6.95 -0.99 31.75
N PRO A 212 6.82 -2.32 31.58
CA PRO A 212 7.55 -3.18 30.64
C PRO A 212 7.12 -2.93 29.17
N TRP A 213 7.87 -3.49 28.22
CA TRP A 213 7.48 -3.46 26.81
C TRP A 213 6.15 -4.18 26.63
N THR A 214 5.12 -3.44 26.25
CA THR A 214 3.75 -3.95 26.09
C THR A 214 3.15 -3.40 24.82
N VAL A 215 2.61 -4.29 23.98
CA VAL A 215 1.79 -3.90 22.83
C VAL A 215 0.34 -3.95 23.26
N ARG A 216 -0.32 -2.80 23.28
CA ARG A 216 -1.75 -2.68 23.54
C ARG A 216 -2.49 -2.51 22.22
N HIS A 217 -3.52 -3.31 22.00
CA HIS A 217 -4.38 -3.21 20.82
C HIS A 217 -5.85 -3.44 21.17
N GLY A 218 -6.74 -2.69 20.53
CA GLY A 218 -8.18 -2.91 20.59
C GLY A 218 -8.98 -1.64 20.32
N LEU A 219 -10.20 -1.59 20.85
CA LEU A 219 -11.12 -0.48 20.72
C LEU A 219 -10.71 0.64 21.67
N VAL A 220 -10.40 1.82 21.15
CA VAL A 220 -10.00 3.00 21.93
C VAL A 220 -10.69 4.23 21.38
N ALA A 221 -11.55 4.85 22.18
CA ALA A 221 -12.10 6.16 21.85
C ALA A 221 -10.96 7.19 21.82
N HIS A 222 -10.68 7.72 20.63
CA HIS A 222 -9.63 8.70 20.41
C HIS A 222 -10.05 9.73 19.36
N ARG A 223 -9.33 10.86 19.30
CA ARG A 223 -9.46 11.87 18.26
C ARG A 223 -8.10 12.31 17.77
N VAL A 224 -8.08 13.01 16.65
CA VAL A 224 -6.90 13.76 16.23
C VAL A 224 -6.78 15.06 17.05
N ALA A 225 -5.59 15.30 17.58
CA ALA A 225 -5.31 16.42 18.48
C ALA A 225 -5.23 17.76 17.72
N GLU A 226 -4.49 17.78 16.60
CA GLU A 226 -4.35 18.94 15.70
C GLU A 226 -4.21 18.46 14.24
N PRO A 227 -5.03 18.97 13.29
CA PRO A 227 -4.85 18.74 11.86
C PRO A 227 -3.74 19.65 11.31
N SER A 228 -2.50 19.40 11.75
CA SER A 228 -1.29 19.91 11.08
C SER A 228 -0.70 18.80 10.18
N SER A 229 0.41 19.06 9.47
CA SER A 229 1.11 18.02 8.70
C SER A 229 1.64 16.86 9.57
N GLN A 230 1.72 17.05 10.90
CA GLN A 230 2.08 16.01 11.87
C GLN A 230 0.84 15.64 12.70
N VAL A 231 0.08 14.66 12.22
CA VAL A 231 -1.21 14.28 12.82
C VAL A 231 -1.01 13.41 14.06
N THR A 232 -1.26 13.96 15.24
CA THR A 232 -1.18 13.18 16.48
C THR A 232 -2.55 12.73 16.96
N PHE A 233 -2.61 11.55 17.59
CA PHE A 233 -3.83 11.02 18.19
C PHE A 233 -3.81 11.21 19.70
N THR A 234 -4.96 11.59 20.27
CA THR A 234 -5.13 11.81 21.71
C THR A 234 -6.44 11.24 22.23
N ARG A 235 -6.42 10.82 23.50
CA ARG A 235 -7.60 10.48 24.29
C ARG A 235 -8.19 11.70 24.99
N GLU A 236 -7.46 12.82 25.02
CA GLU A 236 -7.84 14.01 25.76
C GLU A 236 -9.07 14.70 25.17
N GLY A 237 -10.07 14.94 26.02
CA GLY A 237 -11.34 15.57 25.65
C GLY A 237 -12.25 14.69 24.79
N VAL A 238 -11.92 13.40 24.62
CA VAL A 238 -12.75 12.45 23.88
C VAL A 238 -13.91 12.01 24.77
N GLN A 239 -15.11 11.93 24.19
CA GLN A 239 -16.29 11.43 24.89
C GLN A 239 -16.36 9.90 24.78
N PRO A 240 -16.76 9.19 25.85
CA PRO A 240 -16.95 7.75 25.80
C PRO A 240 -18.16 7.41 24.94
N VAL A 241 -18.07 6.30 24.20
CA VAL A 241 -19.11 5.86 23.27
C VAL A 241 -20.20 5.13 24.03
N ALA A 242 -21.46 5.54 23.83
CA ALA A 242 -22.59 4.89 24.48
C ALA A 242 -22.94 3.57 23.75
N ILE A 243 -22.86 2.47 24.49
CA ILE A 243 -23.08 1.10 24.01
C ILE A 243 -24.24 0.50 24.79
N GLY A 244 -25.14 -0.26 24.17
CA GLY A 244 -26.21 -0.93 24.92
C GLY A 244 -26.99 -1.98 24.14
N ALA A 245 -27.03 -3.20 24.69
CA ALA A 245 -27.68 -4.36 24.07
C ALA A 245 -27.13 -4.65 22.65
N GLU A 246 -25.83 -4.42 22.47
CA GLU A 246 -25.09 -4.65 21.23
C GLU A 246 -23.80 -5.42 21.53
N GLN A 247 -23.16 -5.93 20.47
CA GLN A 247 -21.88 -6.62 20.53
C GLN A 247 -20.79 -5.67 20.01
N LEU A 248 -19.65 -5.64 20.69
CA LEU A 248 -18.43 -5.02 20.18
C LEU A 248 -17.47 -6.13 19.74
N ALA A 249 -16.78 -5.92 18.62
CA ALA A 249 -15.76 -6.86 18.17
C ALA A 249 -14.50 -6.16 17.62
N PHE A 250 -13.36 -6.80 17.82
CA PHE A 250 -12.11 -6.48 17.13
C PHE A 250 -11.24 -7.74 17.05
N GLY A 251 -10.24 -7.73 16.19
CA GLY A 251 -9.32 -8.86 16.07
C GLY A 251 -7.94 -8.42 15.59
N HIS A 252 -6.99 -9.34 15.70
CA HIS A 252 -5.64 -9.17 15.17
C HIS A 252 -4.92 -10.51 15.04
N TYR A 253 -3.83 -10.49 14.29
CA TYR A 253 -2.94 -11.61 14.08
C TYR A 253 -1.67 -11.42 14.91
N VAL A 254 -1.19 -12.50 15.49
CA VAL A 254 0.03 -12.53 16.32
C VAL A 254 1.02 -13.52 15.72
N ARG A 255 2.25 -13.07 15.53
CA ARG A 255 3.40 -13.93 15.21
C ARG A 255 4.40 -13.85 16.33
N ALA A 256 4.79 -15.00 16.88
CA ALA A 256 5.80 -15.11 17.91
C ALA A 256 6.85 -16.12 17.47
N LEU A 257 8.06 -15.63 17.20
CA LEU A 257 9.15 -16.41 16.62
C LEU A 257 10.32 -16.44 17.62
N ALA A 258 10.96 -17.60 17.80
CA ALA A 258 12.13 -17.76 18.67
C ALA A 258 13.45 -17.82 17.91
N ASP A 259 13.39 -18.03 16.60
CA ASP A 259 14.48 -18.24 15.63
C ASP A 259 14.40 -17.26 14.45
N ALA A 260 13.91 -16.04 14.71
CA ALA A 260 13.71 -14.99 13.73
C ALA A 260 15.02 -14.44 13.16
N GLU A 261 15.22 -14.61 11.85
CA GLU A 261 16.17 -13.79 11.10
C GLU A 261 15.71 -12.33 11.09
N PRO A 262 16.57 -11.34 11.41
CA PRO A 262 16.16 -9.95 11.67
C PRO A 262 15.31 -9.30 10.58
N HIS A 263 15.74 -9.43 9.33
CA HIS A 263 15.09 -8.82 8.19
C HIS A 263 13.90 -9.66 7.70
N ALA A 264 14.10 -10.97 7.54
CA ALA A 264 13.08 -11.88 7.01
C ALA A 264 11.83 -11.97 7.88
N SER A 265 11.97 -11.94 9.21
CA SER A 265 10.82 -11.97 10.14
C SER A 265 9.94 -10.74 10.03
N LEU A 266 10.54 -9.56 9.85
CA LEU A 266 9.83 -8.32 9.65
C LEU A 266 9.12 -8.31 8.29
N VAL A 267 9.84 -8.64 7.22
CA VAL A 267 9.28 -8.72 5.86
C VAL A 267 8.12 -9.71 5.83
N GLY A 268 8.29 -10.88 6.43
CA GLY A 268 7.24 -11.89 6.49
C GLY A 268 5.94 -11.37 7.09
N ALA A 269 5.98 -10.49 8.10
CA ALA A 269 4.77 -9.94 8.71
C ALA A 269 4.00 -9.01 7.75
N PHE A 270 4.73 -8.17 6.99
CA PHE A 270 4.13 -7.30 5.99
C PHE A 270 3.67 -8.04 4.72
N SER A 271 4.38 -9.09 4.31
CA SER A 271 3.95 -9.97 3.21
C SER A 271 2.66 -10.72 3.58
N ALA A 272 2.57 -11.27 4.80
CA ALA A 272 1.37 -11.96 5.26
C ALA A 272 0.15 -11.02 5.34
N LEU A 273 0.36 -9.78 5.79
CA LEU A 273 -0.68 -8.73 5.73
C LEU A 273 -1.14 -8.49 4.29
N TRP A 274 -0.19 -8.28 3.37
CA TRP A 274 -0.50 -8.03 1.96
C TRP A 274 -1.26 -9.19 1.32
N GLU A 275 -0.81 -10.42 1.51
CA GLU A 275 -1.45 -11.62 0.99
C GLU A 275 -2.89 -11.77 1.46
N ARG A 276 -3.19 -11.40 2.71
CA ARG A 276 -4.55 -11.44 3.28
C ARG A 276 -5.45 -10.34 2.75
N THR A 277 -4.89 -9.17 2.42
CA THR A 277 -5.68 -8.02 1.98
C THR A 277 -5.52 -7.75 0.48
N ALA A 278 -4.59 -6.88 0.08
CA ALA A 278 -4.43 -6.41 -1.29
C ALA A 278 -4.05 -7.52 -2.28
N GLY A 279 -3.32 -8.54 -1.83
CA GLY A 279 -2.90 -9.69 -2.64
C GLY A 279 -4.06 -10.51 -3.19
N ARG A 280 -5.19 -10.59 -2.45
CA ARG A 280 -6.43 -11.27 -2.88
C ARG A 280 -7.18 -10.53 -3.98
N ARG A 281 -6.82 -9.27 -4.26
CA ARG A 281 -7.43 -8.48 -5.34
C ARG A 281 -6.86 -8.81 -6.73
N SER A 282 -5.81 -9.62 -6.78
CA SER A 282 -5.29 -10.17 -8.04
C SER A 282 -6.39 -11.00 -8.73
N GLY A 283 -6.71 -10.66 -9.98
CA GLY A 283 -7.82 -11.28 -10.71
C GLY A 283 -9.19 -10.63 -10.50
N LEU A 284 -9.29 -9.53 -9.74
CA LEU A 284 -10.52 -8.71 -9.69
C LEU A 284 -10.42 -7.52 -10.67
N PRO A 285 -11.57 -6.98 -11.13
CA PRO A 285 -11.59 -5.76 -11.92
C PRO A 285 -10.82 -4.62 -11.22
N PRO A 286 -9.87 -3.97 -11.91
CA PRO A 286 -9.13 -2.87 -11.32
C PRO A 286 -10.04 -1.65 -11.13
N VAL A 287 -9.97 -1.03 -9.95
CA VAL A 287 -10.69 0.23 -9.70
C VAL A 287 -9.90 1.39 -10.29
N GLY A 288 -10.54 2.30 -11.02
CA GLY A 288 -9.93 3.53 -11.52
C GLY A 288 -9.88 3.63 -13.05
N PRO A 289 -9.34 4.73 -13.60
CA PRO A 289 -9.25 4.91 -15.04
C PRO A 289 -8.20 3.97 -15.66
N SER A 290 -8.42 3.61 -16.93
CA SER A 290 -7.36 3.08 -17.78
C SER A 290 -6.24 4.10 -17.97
N LEU A 291 -5.06 3.62 -18.36
CA LEU A 291 -3.91 4.46 -18.67
C LEU A 291 -4.27 5.52 -19.71
N SER A 292 -5.04 5.17 -20.75
CA SER A 292 -5.49 6.11 -21.79
C SER A 292 -6.43 7.19 -21.28
N GLU A 293 -7.39 6.84 -20.42
CA GLU A 293 -8.26 7.84 -19.76
C GLU A 293 -7.45 8.73 -18.83
N ALA A 294 -6.55 8.16 -18.02
CA ALA A 294 -5.69 8.89 -17.11
C ALA A 294 -4.77 9.88 -17.84
N ALA A 295 -4.24 9.49 -19.01
CA ALA A 295 -3.42 10.38 -19.83
C ALA A 295 -4.21 11.52 -20.48
N GLU A 296 -5.44 11.28 -20.91
CA GLU A 296 -6.31 12.34 -21.42
C GLU A 296 -6.53 13.42 -20.34
N LEU A 297 -6.92 12.99 -19.13
CA LEU A 297 -7.10 13.88 -17.98
C LEU A 297 -5.78 14.58 -17.59
N ALA A 298 -4.68 13.84 -17.49
CA ALA A 298 -3.42 14.34 -16.95
C ALA A 298 -2.62 15.21 -17.91
N LEU A 299 -2.70 14.98 -19.22
CA LEU A 299 -1.84 15.63 -20.20
C LEU A 299 -2.60 16.60 -21.09
N VAL A 300 -3.85 16.32 -21.45
CA VAL A 300 -4.62 17.21 -22.34
C VAL A 300 -5.27 18.32 -21.52
N GLU A 301 -6.09 17.97 -20.52
CA GLU A 301 -6.80 18.95 -19.70
C GLU A 301 -5.86 19.80 -18.84
N PHE A 302 -4.83 19.16 -18.26
CA PHE A 302 -3.83 19.88 -17.49
C PHE A 302 -2.99 20.84 -18.35
N ALA A 303 -2.50 20.40 -19.52
CA ALA A 303 -1.72 21.28 -20.38
C ALA A 303 -2.56 22.47 -20.85
N ALA A 304 -3.86 22.27 -21.12
CA ALA A 304 -4.77 23.35 -21.52
C ALA A 304 -4.88 24.46 -20.46
N THR A 305 -4.67 24.16 -19.18
CA THR A 305 -4.82 25.12 -18.07
C THR A 305 -3.50 25.66 -17.53
N THR A 306 -2.40 24.91 -17.68
CA THR A 306 -1.11 25.23 -17.04
C THR A 306 0.04 25.53 -17.99
N TRP A 307 -0.10 25.21 -19.29
CA TRP A 307 0.93 25.51 -20.26
C TRP A 307 1.18 27.02 -20.38
N ARG A 308 2.45 27.40 -20.34
CA ARG A 308 2.93 28.77 -20.54
C ARG A 308 4.06 28.77 -21.56
N ASP A 309 3.92 29.62 -22.56
CA ASP A 309 5.02 29.98 -23.45
C ASP A 309 5.78 31.16 -22.83
N HIS A 310 7.08 31.00 -22.63
CA HIS A 310 7.96 32.01 -22.03
C HIS A 310 8.75 32.79 -23.10
N GLY A 311 8.65 32.41 -24.38
CA GLY A 311 9.42 33.01 -25.47
C GLY A 311 10.92 32.79 -25.33
N GLY A 312 11.72 33.80 -25.71
CA GLY A 312 13.18 33.76 -25.71
C GLY A 312 13.79 33.74 -24.29
N VAL A 313 13.96 32.58 -23.68
CA VAL A 313 14.57 32.41 -22.33
C VAL A 313 16.05 32.08 -22.46
N GLY A 314 16.93 32.90 -21.89
CA GLY A 314 18.38 32.63 -21.85
C GLY A 314 19.02 32.43 -23.23
N GLY A 315 18.45 33.01 -24.29
CA GLY A 315 18.89 32.83 -25.69
C GLY A 315 18.31 31.59 -26.40
N ALA A 316 17.47 30.78 -25.74
CA ALA A 316 16.69 29.75 -26.39
C ALA A 316 15.40 30.34 -26.96
N HIS A 317 15.20 30.25 -28.29
CA HIS A 317 13.90 30.50 -28.91
C HIS A 317 12.93 29.35 -28.56
N ASP A 318 11.65 29.66 -28.38
CA ASP A 318 10.55 28.71 -28.16
C ASP A 318 10.70 27.84 -26.89
N ALA A 319 10.82 28.49 -25.72
CA ALA A 319 10.83 27.84 -24.41
C ALA A 319 9.49 28.01 -23.68
N GLY A 320 8.96 26.93 -23.13
CA GLY A 320 7.64 26.84 -22.52
C GLY A 320 7.59 25.72 -21.49
N SER A 321 6.62 25.78 -20.58
CA SER A 321 6.47 24.79 -19.52
C SER A 321 5.10 24.80 -18.84
N TYR A 322 4.89 23.81 -17.99
CA TYR A 322 3.73 23.73 -17.10
C TYR A 322 3.97 24.58 -15.85
N SER A 323 3.14 25.61 -15.66
CA SER A 323 3.16 26.43 -14.45
C SER A 323 2.45 25.71 -13.31
N SER A 324 3.08 25.64 -12.14
CA SER A 324 2.42 25.24 -10.90
C SER A 324 1.60 26.42 -10.35
N ALA A 325 0.34 26.17 -9.95
CA ALA A 325 -0.52 27.18 -9.35
C ALA A 325 -0.25 27.39 -7.84
N ALA A 326 0.49 26.47 -7.20
CA ALA A 326 0.46 26.29 -5.75
C ALA A 326 1.29 27.32 -4.95
N VAL A 327 2.22 28.06 -5.56
CA VAL A 327 3.10 29.00 -4.81
C VAL A 327 2.65 30.45 -4.87
N VAL A 328 1.69 30.80 -5.73
CA VAL A 328 1.17 32.18 -5.79
C VAL A 328 0.44 32.58 -4.48
N GLU A 329 -0.02 31.61 -3.68
CA GLU A 329 -0.79 31.89 -2.45
C GLU A 329 0.04 31.87 -1.14
N SER A 330 1.17 31.15 -1.07
CA SER A 330 1.88 30.91 0.20
C SER A 330 3.08 31.83 0.46
N SER A 331 3.77 32.31 -0.58
CA SER A 331 4.93 33.22 -0.42
C SER A 331 4.57 34.70 -0.48
N GLY A 332 3.33 35.05 -0.82
CA GLY A 332 2.92 36.44 -1.09
C GLY A 332 3.51 37.02 -2.39
N GLU A 333 4.36 36.28 -3.10
CA GLU A 333 4.91 36.68 -4.39
C GLU A 333 3.93 36.36 -5.52
N ARG A 334 3.45 37.40 -6.21
CA ARG A 334 2.70 37.22 -7.46
C ARG A 334 3.66 36.88 -8.59
N SER A 335 3.90 35.59 -8.80
CA SER A 335 4.58 35.10 -10.01
C SER A 335 3.60 34.98 -11.17
N VAL A 336 4.05 35.33 -12.38
CA VAL A 336 3.27 35.22 -13.62
C VAL A 336 3.42 33.83 -14.26
N ALA A 337 4.51 33.11 -13.95
CA ALA A 337 4.71 31.70 -14.28
C ALA A 337 5.76 31.05 -13.37
N ASP A 338 5.52 29.80 -12.96
CA ASP A 338 6.38 29.07 -12.01
C ASP A 338 6.58 27.60 -12.41
N THR A 339 7.81 27.22 -12.73
CA THR A 339 8.19 25.89 -13.24
C THR A 339 9.19 25.21 -12.33
N TRP A 340 8.94 23.93 -12.10
CA TRP A 340 9.73 23.11 -11.20
C TRP A 340 10.39 21.94 -11.93
N PHE A 341 11.65 21.70 -11.56
CA PHE A 341 12.51 20.60 -12.00
C PHE A 341 13.02 19.78 -10.80
N GLY A 342 12.34 19.86 -9.65
CA GLY A 342 12.69 19.12 -8.44
C GLY A 342 12.15 17.69 -8.42
N ALA A 343 12.40 16.98 -7.32
CA ALA A 343 11.94 15.61 -7.09
C ALA A 343 10.42 15.48 -6.99
N ARG A 344 9.79 16.43 -6.28
CA ARG A 344 8.33 16.54 -6.15
C ARG A 344 7.70 16.97 -7.47
N ARG A 345 8.05 18.17 -7.93
CA ARG A 345 7.45 18.78 -9.11
C ARG A 345 8.47 18.76 -10.24
N GLN A 346 8.17 17.99 -11.28
CA GLN A 346 9.15 17.67 -12.33
C GLN A 346 8.57 17.85 -13.73
N ALA A 347 8.74 19.03 -14.32
CA ALA A 347 8.21 19.35 -15.65
C ALA A 347 8.79 18.44 -16.75
N LEU A 348 10.05 18.00 -16.66
CA LEU A 348 10.65 17.10 -17.66
C LEU A 348 10.01 15.71 -17.68
N ARG A 349 9.48 15.25 -16.53
CA ARG A 349 8.76 13.98 -16.42
C ARG A 349 7.40 14.06 -17.13
N THR A 350 6.68 15.17 -16.95
CA THR A 350 5.44 15.43 -17.68
C THR A 350 5.70 15.54 -19.19
N ALA A 351 6.78 16.23 -19.59
CA ALA A 351 7.22 16.31 -20.99
C ALA A 351 7.52 14.92 -21.58
N TYR A 352 8.16 14.02 -20.82
CA TYR A 352 8.38 12.63 -21.23
C TYR A 352 7.06 11.89 -21.49
N ALA A 353 6.09 11.99 -20.57
CA ALA A 353 4.78 11.37 -20.76
C ALA A 353 4.06 11.86 -22.03
N GLU A 354 4.06 13.17 -22.24
CA GLU A 354 3.49 13.79 -23.45
C GLU A 354 4.16 13.31 -24.73
N LEU A 355 5.49 13.24 -24.74
CA LEU A 355 6.25 12.77 -25.89
C LEU A 355 5.90 11.32 -26.23
N ARG A 356 5.96 10.41 -25.25
CA ARG A 356 5.71 8.98 -25.47
C ARG A 356 4.29 8.72 -25.98
N ARG A 357 3.32 9.49 -25.47
CA ARG A 357 1.94 9.43 -25.95
C ARG A 357 1.77 9.97 -27.36
N SER A 358 2.49 11.04 -27.70
CA SER A 358 2.47 11.61 -29.05
C SER A 358 3.05 10.65 -30.08
N GLU A 359 4.16 9.98 -29.78
CA GLU A 359 4.77 8.96 -30.66
C GLU A 359 3.82 7.79 -30.97
N ARG A 360 2.95 7.42 -30.02
CA ARG A 360 1.98 6.33 -30.17
C ARG A 360 0.64 6.76 -30.77
N SER A 361 0.35 8.06 -30.84
CA SER A 361 -0.96 8.58 -31.28
C SER A 361 -0.92 9.63 -32.39
N SER A 362 0.27 9.97 -32.90
CA SER A 362 0.49 10.90 -34.02
C SER A 362 -0.11 12.31 -33.83
N THR A 363 -0.14 12.81 -32.59
CA THR A 363 -0.58 14.19 -32.26
C THR A 363 0.61 15.09 -31.89
N ALA A 364 0.53 16.37 -32.25
CA ALA A 364 1.64 17.34 -32.33
C ALA A 364 2.23 17.84 -30.98
N SER A 365 2.43 16.98 -29.97
CA SER A 365 2.88 17.39 -28.64
C SER A 365 4.40 17.20 -28.38
N ILE A 366 5.15 16.66 -29.37
CA ILE A 366 6.63 16.60 -29.33
C ILE A 366 7.25 17.99 -29.16
N ASP A 367 6.68 19.02 -29.79
CA ASP A 367 7.19 20.40 -29.68
C ASP A 367 7.09 20.95 -28.26
N ARG A 368 6.03 20.62 -27.50
CA ARG A 368 5.89 21.02 -26.10
C ARG A 368 6.94 20.34 -25.23
N ALA A 369 7.13 19.04 -25.41
CA ALA A 369 8.16 18.30 -24.68
C ALA A 369 9.57 18.85 -24.96
N ALA A 370 9.87 19.14 -26.23
CA ALA A 370 11.13 19.78 -26.63
C ALA A 370 11.29 21.18 -26.01
N SER A 371 10.20 21.95 -25.94
CA SER A 371 10.21 23.29 -25.36
C SER A 371 10.49 23.29 -23.85
N VAL A 372 9.94 22.34 -23.09
CA VAL A 372 10.29 22.12 -21.66
C VAL A 372 11.77 21.76 -21.51
N ALA A 373 12.28 20.87 -22.37
CA ALA A 373 13.70 20.50 -22.35
C ALA A 373 14.60 21.71 -22.67
N ARG A 374 14.22 22.57 -23.64
CA ARG A 374 14.97 23.81 -23.94
C ARG A 374 15.03 24.75 -22.75
N LEU A 375 13.93 24.89 -22.00
CA LEU A 375 13.89 25.69 -20.78
C LEU A 375 14.87 25.13 -19.73
N ALA A 376 14.81 23.82 -19.43
CA ALA A 376 15.74 23.19 -18.49
C ALA A 376 17.21 23.35 -18.93
N LEU A 377 17.50 23.21 -20.22
CA LEU A 377 18.83 23.39 -20.80
C LEU A 377 19.30 24.85 -20.87
N SER A 378 18.43 25.82 -20.57
CA SER A 378 18.79 27.25 -20.45
C SER A 378 19.20 27.64 -19.02
N ALA A 379 19.02 26.72 -18.06
CA ALA A 379 19.32 26.98 -16.66
C ALA A 379 20.80 27.36 -16.45
N PRO A 380 21.09 28.39 -15.63
CA PRO A 380 22.46 28.74 -15.29
C PRO A 380 23.12 27.58 -14.54
N ARG A 381 24.33 27.20 -14.97
CA ARG A 381 25.07 26.07 -14.40
C ARG A 381 26.22 26.57 -13.53
N ARG A 382 26.46 25.90 -12.40
CA ARG A 382 27.63 26.15 -11.55
C ARG A 382 28.42 24.87 -11.35
N SER A 383 29.57 24.76 -12.01
CA SER A 383 30.42 23.55 -11.99
C SER A 383 29.68 22.25 -12.36
N GLY A 384 28.59 22.33 -13.14
CA GLY A 384 27.76 21.19 -13.53
C GLY A 384 26.45 21.04 -12.76
N LEU A 385 26.30 21.68 -11.60
CA LEU A 385 25.02 21.74 -10.88
C LEU A 385 24.03 22.64 -11.61
N VAL A 386 22.76 22.23 -11.57
CA VAL A 386 21.61 22.95 -12.14
C VAL A 386 20.62 23.35 -11.02
N PRO A 387 19.95 24.50 -11.15
CA PRO A 387 18.86 24.92 -10.26
C PRO A 387 17.60 24.06 -10.45
N SER A 388 16.72 24.05 -9.45
CA SER A 388 15.49 23.21 -9.46
C SER A 388 14.19 23.97 -9.73
N ARG A 389 14.22 25.32 -9.77
CA ARG A 389 13.02 26.13 -10.05
C ARG A 389 13.32 27.31 -10.95
N PHE A 390 12.41 27.58 -11.88
CA PHE A 390 12.37 28.76 -12.75
C PHE A 390 11.06 29.49 -12.54
N HIS A 391 11.10 30.80 -12.32
CA HIS A 391 9.88 31.60 -12.31
C HIS A 391 10.08 32.98 -12.94
N ILE A 392 8.97 33.58 -13.33
CA ILE A 392 8.89 34.96 -13.81
C ILE A 392 8.18 35.78 -12.74
N ASP A 393 8.85 36.79 -12.21
CA ASP A 393 8.29 37.68 -11.19
C ASP A 393 7.30 38.70 -11.78
N ALA A 394 6.68 39.52 -10.92
CA ALA A 394 5.73 40.54 -11.33
C ALA A 394 6.33 41.64 -12.24
N THR A 395 7.67 41.78 -12.28
CA THR A 395 8.38 42.73 -13.15
C THR A 395 8.72 42.13 -14.52
N GLY A 396 8.49 40.82 -14.70
CA GLY A 396 8.90 40.08 -15.88
C GLY A 396 10.34 39.56 -15.81
N ALA A 397 11.01 39.66 -14.66
CA ALA A 397 12.36 39.14 -14.50
C ALA A 397 12.34 37.61 -14.41
N GLN A 398 13.24 36.99 -15.16
CA GLN A 398 13.44 35.54 -15.18
C GLN A 398 14.40 35.15 -14.05
N ILE A 399 13.93 34.34 -13.10
CA ILE A 399 14.68 33.98 -11.90
C ILE A 399 14.83 32.46 -11.82
N TRP A 400 16.07 32.02 -11.63
CA TRP A 400 16.41 30.63 -11.34
C TRP A 400 16.78 30.49 -9.86
N GLN A 401 16.11 29.60 -9.16
CA GLN A 401 16.36 29.32 -7.75
C GLN A 401 17.01 27.94 -7.58
N PRO A 402 18.02 27.81 -6.70
CA PRO A 402 18.78 26.57 -6.56
C PRO A 402 17.95 25.43 -5.95
N ASN A 403 16.97 25.75 -5.09
CA ASN A 403 16.09 24.81 -4.42
C ASN A 403 14.69 25.42 -4.15
N ASP A 404 13.80 24.63 -3.55
CA ASP A 404 12.50 25.07 -3.03
C ASP A 404 12.67 26.19 -1.99
N PRO A 405 12.16 27.42 -2.21
CA PRO A 405 12.30 28.52 -1.26
C PRO A 405 11.59 28.28 0.08
N ASN A 406 10.64 27.33 0.13
CA ASN A 406 9.98 26.94 1.38
C ASN A 406 10.80 25.90 2.17
N SER A 407 11.91 25.41 1.61
CA SER A 407 12.87 24.57 2.32
C SER A 407 13.76 25.41 3.24
N VAL A 408 14.16 24.84 4.37
CA VAL A 408 15.17 25.41 5.30
C VAL A 408 16.49 25.73 4.58
N LEU A 409 16.76 25.05 3.46
CA LEU A 409 17.95 25.21 2.63
C LEU A 409 17.59 25.67 1.20
N GLY A 410 16.59 26.54 1.06
CA GLY A 410 16.08 27.01 -0.24
C GLY A 410 17.08 27.80 -1.08
N ASP A 411 18.11 28.38 -0.47
CA ASP A 411 19.23 29.09 -1.12
C ASP A 411 20.42 28.17 -1.45
N HIS A 412 20.37 26.88 -1.13
CA HIS A 412 21.44 25.92 -1.41
C HIS A 412 21.12 25.09 -2.65
N HIS A 413 22.14 24.65 -3.39
CA HIS A 413 21.95 23.66 -4.43
C HIS A 413 21.64 22.30 -3.82
N HIS A 414 20.56 21.68 -4.29
CA HIS A 414 20.10 20.38 -3.85
C HIS A 414 20.49 19.30 -4.87
N VAL A 415 21.35 18.36 -4.47
CA VAL A 415 21.83 17.27 -5.35
C VAL A 415 20.69 16.37 -5.79
N PHE A 416 19.71 16.14 -4.92
CA PHE A 416 18.56 15.30 -5.27
C PHE A 416 17.86 15.85 -6.51
N ASP A 417 17.47 17.12 -6.48
CA ASP A 417 16.74 17.76 -7.58
C ASP A 417 17.59 17.83 -8.87
N ALA A 418 18.88 18.17 -8.73
CA ALA A 418 19.80 18.22 -9.87
C ALA A 418 19.96 16.84 -10.52
N ALA A 419 20.12 15.78 -9.73
CA ALA A 419 20.25 14.41 -10.22
C ALA A 419 18.97 13.92 -10.90
N VAL A 420 17.79 14.23 -10.33
CA VAL A 420 16.51 13.89 -10.95
C VAL A 420 16.32 14.62 -12.28
N THR A 421 16.69 15.91 -12.34
CA THR A 421 16.71 16.68 -13.60
C THR A 421 17.61 16.02 -14.64
N GLY A 422 18.84 15.68 -14.25
CA GLY A 422 19.80 14.98 -15.12
C GLY A 422 19.27 13.64 -15.64
N TYR A 423 18.61 12.86 -14.78
CA TYR A 423 17.99 11.59 -15.16
C TYR A 423 16.93 11.78 -16.24
N TRP A 424 15.98 12.70 -16.05
CA TRP A 424 14.93 12.92 -17.05
C TRP A 424 15.44 13.54 -18.35
N LEU A 425 16.50 14.35 -18.31
CA LEU A 425 17.17 14.80 -19.53
C LEU A 425 17.75 13.61 -20.33
N LEU A 426 18.34 12.62 -19.65
CA LEU A 426 18.85 11.40 -20.32
C LEU A 426 17.72 10.55 -20.91
N GLU A 427 16.60 10.40 -20.20
CA GLU A 427 15.44 9.67 -20.75
C GLU A 427 14.86 10.39 -21.99
N LEU A 428 14.79 11.73 -21.98
CA LEU A 428 14.35 12.51 -23.14
C LEU A 428 15.35 12.53 -24.31
N ARG A 429 16.65 12.32 -24.02
CA ARG A 429 17.73 12.38 -25.02
C ARG A 429 17.48 11.49 -26.23
N GLY A 430 16.99 10.27 -26.02
CA GLY A 430 16.73 9.30 -27.08
C GLY A 430 15.60 9.72 -28.03
N HIS A 431 14.74 10.62 -27.58
CA HIS A 431 13.56 11.08 -28.30
C HIS A 431 13.71 12.48 -28.90
N LEU A 432 14.72 13.24 -28.44
CA LEU A 432 14.96 14.63 -28.86
C LEU A 432 16.36 14.77 -29.48
N PRO A 433 16.62 14.21 -30.68
CA PRO A 433 17.94 14.16 -31.29
C PRO A 433 18.56 15.55 -31.48
N ASP A 434 17.76 16.57 -31.80
CA ASP A 434 18.23 17.95 -31.97
C ASP A 434 18.75 18.59 -30.69
N LEU A 435 18.27 18.13 -29.52
CA LEU A 435 18.71 18.60 -28.22
C LEU A 435 19.79 17.72 -27.59
N ALA A 436 20.03 16.52 -28.14
CA ALA A 436 20.97 15.55 -27.57
C ALA A 436 22.37 16.13 -27.30
N PRO A 437 23.02 16.92 -28.20
CA PRO A 437 24.33 17.49 -27.90
C PRO A 437 24.35 18.43 -26.69
N ARG A 438 23.26 19.19 -26.47
CA ARG A 438 23.13 20.08 -25.30
C ARG A 438 22.83 19.28 -24.03
N ILE A 439 22.01 18.24 -24.13
CA ILE A 439 21.75 17.30 -23.04
C ILE A 439 23.06 16.62 -22.60
N ASP A 440 23.89 16.20 -23.56
CA ASP A 440 25.18 15.55 -23.28
C ASP A 440 26.11 16.48 -22.51
N ASP A 441 26.21 17.75 -22.89
CA ASP A 441 27.04 18.74 -22.19
C ASP A 441 26.57 18.98 -20.75
N VAL A 442 25.27 19.14 -20.53
CA VAL A 442 24.70 19.35 -19.19
C VAL A 442 24.91 18.12 -18.30
N THR A 443 24.58 16.94 -18.81
CA THR A 443 24.66 15.69 -18.03
C THR A 443 26.10 15.28 -17.74
N ARG A 444 27.05 15.48 -18.68
CA ARG A 444 28.49 15.27 -18.43
C ARG A 444 29.03 16.21 -17.35
N GLY A 445 28.60 17.47 -17.36
CA GLY A 445 28.95 18.44 -16.32
C GLY A 445 28.49 17.97 -14.94
N LEU A 446 27.23 17.57 -14.83
CA LEU A 446 26.65 17.06 -13.59
C LEU A 446 27.33 15.76 -13.11
N ALA A 447 27.53 14.79 -14.00
CA ALA A 447 28.18 13.52 -13.65
C ALA A 447 29.60 13.76 -13.11
N ARG A 448 30.37 14.63 -13.77
CA ARG A 448 31.71 15.02 -13.30
C ARG A 448 31.67 15.64 -11.91
N PHE A 449 30.72 16.55 -11.65
CA PHE A 449 30.56 17.17 -10.35
C PHE A 449 30.30 16.14 -9.25
N LEU A 450 29.35 15.22 -9.48
CA LEU A 450 28.97 14.20 -8.51
C LEU A 450 30.13 13.23 -8.22
N MET A 451 30.84 12.78 -9.25
CA MET A 451 31.99 11.88 -9.08
C MET A 451 33.15 12.56 -8.33
N GLN A 452 33.41 13.85 -8.59
CA GLN A 452 34.47 14.60 -7.91
C GLN A 452 34.16 14.89 -6.44
N ASN A 453 32.88 14.96 -6.08
CA ASN A 453 32.43 15.21 -4.71
C ASN A 453 32.00 13.92 -3.98
N GLN A 454 32.07 12.76 -4.62
CA GLN A 454 31.82 11.48 -3.96
C GLN A 454 32.94 11.19 -2.95
N ARG A 455 32.55 10.87 -1.72
CA ARG A 455 33.48 10.59 -0.64
C ARG A 455 34.15 9.22 -0.81
N SER A 456 35.21 8.98 -0.04
CA SER A 456 35.82 7.65 0.06
C SER A 456 34.81 6.58 0.50
N SER A 457 33.89 6.93 1.43
CA SER A 457 32.80 6.07 1.87
C SER A 457 31.78 5.71 0.79
N GLY A 458 31.73 6.45 -0.32
CA GLY A 458 30.72 6.30 -1.38
C GLY A 458 29.56 7.29 -1.28
N SER A 459 29.36 7.94 -0.13
CA SER A 459 28.33 8.96 0.05
C SER A 459 28.59 10.20 -0.81
N ILE A 460 27.51 10.84 -1.26
CA ILE A 460 27.51 12.12 -1.97
C ILE A 460 26.70 13.10 -1.11
N PRO A 461 27.27 14.26 -0.70
CA PRO A 461 26.56 15.27 0.08
C PRO A 461 25.28 15.76 -0.60
N ALA A 462 24.22 16.01 0.18
CA ALA A 462 22.91 16.42 -0.32
C ALA A 462 22.84 17.88 -0.77
N PHE A 463 23.47 18.79 -0.03
CA PHE A 463 23.35 20.23 -0.23
C PHE A 463 24.72 20.90 -0.38
N TYR A 464 24.78 21.93 -1.22
CA TYR A 464 25.97 22.76 -1.44
C TYR A 464 25.60 24.23 -1.36
N ASP A 465 26.42 25.04 -0.69
CA ASP A 465 26.20 26.48 -0.64
C ASP A 465 26.31 27.12 -2.03
N GLN A 466 25.59 28.21 -2.24
CA GLN A 466 25.51 28.84 -3.56
C GLN A 466 26.83 29.47 -4.00
N GLU A 467 27.67 29.98 -3.09
CA GLU A 467 28.82 30.85 -3.40
C GLU A 467 30.13 30.09 -3.62
N TYR A 468 30.40 29.04 -2.84
CA TYR A 468 31.64 28.29 -2.89
C TYR A 468 31.45 26.83 -3.27
N LEU A 469 30.18 26.38 -3.39
CA LEU A 469 29.85 24.96 -3.56
C LEU A 469 30.52 24.10 -2.48
N THR A 470 30.52 24.59 -1.24
CA THR A 470 30.96 23.83 -0.07
C THR A 470 29.83 22.90 0.35
N PRO A 471 30.10 21.61 0.58
CA PRO A 471 29.07 20.68 1.02
C PRO A 471 28.58 21.00 2.43
N ARG A 472 27.26 21.02 2.63
CA ARG A 472 26.61 21.15 3.94
C ARG A 472 26.58 19.79 4.65
N ARG A 473 27.66 19.54 5.38
CA ARG A 473 27.89 18.25 6.08
C ARG A 473 27.05 18.08 7.33
N ASP A 474 26.56 19.19 7.88
CA ASP A 474 25.79 19.27 9.12
C ASP A 474 24.35 18.76 9.00
N VAL A 475 23.83 18.61 7.78
CA VAL A 475 22.42 18.23 7.53
C VAL A 475 22.18 16.75 7.81
N PHE A 476 23.05 15.88 7.29
CA PHE A 476 22.95 14.43 7.42
C PHE A 476 24.20 13.79 8.04
N ASP A 477 25.08 14.57 8.65
CA ASP A 477 26.37 14.12 9.20
C ASP A 477 27.16 13.26 8.20
N ASP A 478 27.23 13.73 6.95
CA ASP A 478 27.84 13.01 5.81
C ASP A 478 27.21 11.65 5.45
N ARG A 479 26.05 11.30 6.02
CA ARG A 479 25.29 10.08 5.73
C ARG A 479 23.99 10.38 5.00
N SER A 480 24.11 10.97 3.81
CA SER A 480 22.93 11.36 3.03
C SER A 480 22.24 10.13 2.39
N PRO A 481 20.98 9.81 2.75
CA PRO A 481 20.22 8.74 2.10
C PRO A 481 19.75 9.15 0.70
N GLU A 482 19.74 10.46 0.44
CA GLU A 482 19.39 11.08 -0.83
C GLU A 482 20.37 10.80 -1.97
N CYS A 483 21.57 10.28 -1.65
CA CYS A 483 22.54 9.89 -2.66
C CYS A 483 22.03 8.78 -3.61
N GLY A 484 20.92 8.11 -3.28
CA GLY A 484 20.21 7.22 -4.21
C GLY A 484 19.77 7.91 -5.51
N SER A 485 19.40 9.20 -5.47
CA SER A 485 19.05 9.97 -6.67
C SER A 485 20.26 10.20 -7.59
N ALA A 486 21.41 10.55 -7.01
CA ALA A 486 22.69 10.67 -7.70
C ALA A 486 23.15 9.32 -8.27
N ALA A 487 22.98 8.23 -7.52
CA ALA A 487 23.28 6.88 -8.00
C ALA A 487 22.41 6.49 -9.20
N LEU A 488 21.11 6.80 -9.17
CA LEU A 488 20.19 6.55 -10.29
C LEU A 488 20.65 7.31 -11.55
N PHE A 489 20.96 8.59 -11.40
CA PHE A 489 21.47 9.41 -12.51
C PHE A 489 22.80 8.88 -13.04
N LEU A 490 23.77 8.58 -12.17
CA LEU A 490 25.09 8.07 -12.58
C LEU A 490 24.98 6.70 -13.28
N ALA A 491 24.06 5.83 -12.85
CA ALA A 491 23.77 4.58 -13.57
C ALA A 491 23.17 4.85 -14.95
N ALA A 492 22.16 5.72 -15.05
CA ALA A 492 21.59 6.10 -16.35
C ALA A 492 22.63 6.75 -17.28
N PHE A 493 23.53 7.57 -16.73
CA PHE A 493 24.64 8.19 -17.43
C PHE A 493 25.65 7.16 -17.93
N ALA A 494 26.09 6.25 -17.06
CA ALA A 494 27.01 5.18 -17.40
C ALA A 494 26.46 4.31 -18.55
N ARG A 495 25.17 3.95 -18.51
CA ARG A 495 24.48 3.23 -19.59
C ARG A 495 24.43 4.02 -20.90
N THR A 496 24.29 5.35 -20.82
CA THR A 496 24.11 6.20 -22.02
C THR A 496 25.43 6.48 -22.74
N PHE A 497 26.53 6.56 -21.99
CA PHE A 497 27.85 6.96 -22.51
C PHE A 497 28.92 5.87 -22.39
N ASP A 498 28.55 4.66 -21.96
CA ASP A 498 29.45 3.56 -21.64
C ASP A 498 30.61 4.02 -20.71
N ASP A 499 30.27 4.78 -19.67
CA ASP A 499 31.26 5.38 -18.75
C ASP A 499 31.49 4.51 -17.50
N PRO A 500 32.65 3.82 -17.40
CA PRO A 500 32.93 2.92 -16.28
C PRO A 500 33.20 3.67 -14.97
N GLN A 501 33.60 4.94 -15.01
CA GLN A 501 33.82 5.71 -13.78
C GLN A 501 32.48 6.07 -13.13
N ALA A 502 31.49 6.44 -13.94
CA ALA A 502 30.13 6.69 -13.48
C ALA A 502 29.47 5.41 -12.95
N GLU A 503 29.69 4.26 -13.61
CA GLU A 503 29.21 2.97 -13.12
C GLU A 503 29.76 2.66 -11.72
N VAL A 504 31.09 2.74 -11.55
CA VAL A 504 31.74 2.51 -10.24
C VAL A 504 31.24 3.51 -9.19
N ALA A 505 31.06 4.78 -9.56
CA ALA A 505 30.54 5.79 -8.65
C ALA A 505 29.10 5.47 -8.19
N ALA A 506 28.22 5.05 -9.11
CA ALA A 506 26.85 4.63 -8.78
C ALA A 506 26.85 3.45 -7.81
N GLN A 507 27.64 2.40 -8.09
CA GLN A 507 27.73 1.22 -7.23
C GLN A 507 28.29 1.56 -5.83
N ARG A 508 29.28 2.45 -5.74
CA ARG A 508 29.84 2.89 -4.44
C ARG A 508 28.80 3.62 -3.60
N ALA A 509 27.95 4.45 -4.20
CA ALA A 509 26.85 5.10 -3.49
C ALA A 509 25.81 4.09 -2.99
N LEU A 510 25.49 3.06 -3.79
CA LEU A 510 24.52 2.03 -3.40
C LEU A 510 25.04 1.10 -2.30
N ARG A 511 26.31 0.69 -2.37
CA ARG A 511 26.96 -0.09 -1.31
C ARG A 511 27.11 0.73 -0.03
N PHE A 512 27.36 2.04 -0.14
CA PHE A 512 27.29 2.95 1.01
C PHE A 512 25.91 2.91 1.67
N LEU A 513 24.83 3.05 0.89
CA LEU A 513 23.46 2.97 1.42
C LEU A 513 23.17 1.60 2.06
N GLY A 514 23.57 0.50 1.42
CA GLY A 514 23.38 -0.84 1.98
C GLY A 514 24.14 -1.06 3.31
N ALA A 515 25.30 -0.42 3.48
CA ALA A 515 26.10 -0.54 4.69
C ALA A 515 25.61 0.38 5.83
N GLU A 516 25.32 1.64 5.50
CA GLU A 516 25.11 2.74 6.45
C GLU A 516 23.64 3.15 6.64
N MET A 517 22.78 2.79 5.67
CA MET A 517 21.34 3.08 5.65
C MET A 517 20.55 1.77 5.49
N ARG A 518 20.70 0.84 6.44
CA ARG A 518 20.03 -0.46 6.34
C ARG A 518 18.50 -0.30 6.29
N PRO A 519 17.76 -1.23 5.67
CA PRO A 519 16.28 -1.21 5.63
C PRO A 519 15.65 -1.03 7.02
N GLU A 520 16.30 -1.56 8.05
CA GLU A 520 15.86 -1.48 9.45
C GLU A 520 16.38 -0.24 10.18
N GLN A 521 16.86 0.80 9.50
CA GLN A 521 17.25 2.08 10.10
C GLN A 521 16.29 3.21 9.71
N ASP A 522 16.48 4.40 10.27
CA ASP A 522 15.75 5.58 9.84
C ASP A 522 16.28 6.03 8.48
N TRP A 523 15.38 6.42 7.58
CA TRP A 523 15.72 6.94 6.26
C TRP A 523 15.34 8.43 6.14
N PRO A 524 16.13 9.35 6.73
CA PRO A 524 15.83 10.77 6.62
C PRO A 524 16.02 11.26 5.18
N ASP A 525 15.14 12.15 4.74
CA ASP A 525 15.30 12.95 3.52
C ASP A 525 14.94 14.41 3.83
N PHE A 526 15.00 15.28 2.82
CA PHE A 526 14.76 16.71 2.96
C PHE A 526 13.36 17.04 3.51
N GLU A 527 12.38 16.14 3.36
CA GLU A 527 11.03 16.32 3.92
C GLU A 527 10.98 16.01 5.43
N THR A 528 12.00 15.33 5.94
CA THR A 528 12.13 15.02 7.37
C THR A 528 12.94 16.06 8.16
N LEU A 529 13.43 17.13 7.51
CA LEU A 529 14.23 18.16 8.17
C LEU A 529 13.37 19.09 9.03
N ASP A 530 13.82 19.33 10.26
CA ASP A 530 13.21 20.28 11.19
C ASP A 530 13.46 21.73 10.73
N GLY A 531 12.38 22.51 10.65
CA GLY A 531 12.36 23.92 10.24
C GLY A 531 13.04 24.91 11.20
N SER A 532 13.43 24.47 12.39
CA SER A 532 14.18 25.29 13.34
C SER A 532 15.62 25.55 12.85
N SER A 533 16.30 26.53 13.45
CA SER A 533 17.59 27.12 13.03
C SER A 533 18.79 26.18 12.77
N ALA A 534 18.62 24.86 12.85
CA ALA A 534 19.57 23.86 12.38
C ALA A 534 18.82 22.78 11.55
N PRO A 535 19.18 22.56 10.27
CA PRO A 535 18.52 21.60 9.39
C PRO A 535 18.88 20.16 9.78
N ARG A 536 18.28 19.64 10.86
CA ARG A 536 18.49 18.28 11.34
C ARG A 536 17.25 17.43 11.08
N PRO A 537 17.42 16.16 10.69
CA PRO A 537 16.27 15.29 10.53
C PRO A 537 15.58 15.04 11.87
N HIS A 538 14.25 14.97 11.84
CA HIS A 538 13.47 14.48 12.96
C HIS A 538 13.89 13.02 13.28
N ARG A 539 14.46 12.81 14.47
CA ARG A 539 14.89 11.47 14.92
C ARG A 539 13.73 10.48 14.86
N GLY A 540 13.91 9.28 14.30
CA GLY A 540 12.85 8.27 14.24
C GLY A 540 11.85 8.45 13.10
N VAL A 541 12.04 9.45 12.21
CA VAL A 541 11.25 9.61 10.99
C VAL A 541 11.99 9.03 9.80
N SER A 542 11.32 8.19 9.03
CA SER A 542 11.81 7.76 7.72
C SER A 542 10.95 8.39 6.63
N GLY A 543 11.56 9.22 5.79
CA GLY A 543 10.99 9.66 4.52
C GLY A 543 11.10 8.56 3.47
N THR A 544 10.30 8.65 2.42
CA THR A 544 10.28 7.64 1.36
C THR A 544 11.14 8.00 0.14
N LEU A 545 11.66 9.24 -0.01
CA LEU A 545 12.17 9.70 -1.32
C LEU A 545 13.56 9.14 -1.58
N GLY A 546 14.44 9.27 -0.58
CA GLY A 546 15.77 8.67 -0.62
C GLY A 546 15.69 7.17 -0.87
N LEU A 547 14.79 6.49 -0.16
CA LEU A 547 14.56 5.05 -0.29
C LEU A 547 14.05 4.64 -1.68
N LEU A 548 13.05 5.35 -2.21
CA LEU A 548 12.51 5.12 -3.56
C LEU A 548 13.60 5.20 -4.62
N PHE A 549 14.42 6.25 -4.58
CA PHE A 549 15.47 6.44 -5.57
C PHE A 549 16.64 5.48 -5.39
N ALA A 550 16.97 5.10 -4.15
CA ALA A 550 17.95 4.05 -3.88
C ALA A 550 17.52 2.70 -4.48
N ALA A 551 16.26 2.29 -4.27
CA ALA A 551 15.72 1.05 -4.86
C ALA A 551 15.79 1.07 -6.40
N ARG A 552 15.34 2.18 -7.01
CA ARG A 552 15.39 2.37 -8.48
C ARG A 552 16.83 2.33 -9.00
N ALA A 553 17.77 2.95 -8.29
CA ALA A 553 19.18 2.99 -8.64
C ALA A 553 19.84 1.60 -8.61
N CYS A 554 19.51 0.75 -7.63
CA CYS A 554 19.99 -0.64 -7.58
C CYS A 554 19.69 -1.39 -8.87
N PHE A 555 18.45 -1.33 -9.34
CA PHE A 555 18.03 -2.03 -10.57
C PHE A 555 18.51 -1.33 -11.84
N ALA A 556 18.70 -0.01 -11.83
CA ALA A 556 19.35 0.69 -12.93
C ALA A 556 20.82 0.28 -13.08
N ALA A 557 21.58 0.21 -11.98
CA ALA A 557 22.97 -0.22 -11.98
C ALA A 557 23.12 -1.71 -12.33
N GLN A 558 22.23 -2.57 -11.81
CA GLN A 558 22.20 -4.00 -12.15
C GLN A 558 21.96 -4.28 -13.64
N SER A 559 21.24 -3.38 -14.34
CA SER A 559 21.02 -3.52 -15.78
C SER A 559 22.28 -3.25 -16.63
N ILE A 560 23.30 -2.63 -16.05
CA ILE A 560 24.60 -2.35 -16.69
C ILE A 560 25.55 -3.52 -16.45
N ALA A 561 25.67 -3.91 -15.17
CA ALA A 561 26.47 -5.04 -14.73
C ALA A 561 25.67 -5.89 -13.77
N ALA A 562 25.48 -7.17 -14.12
CA ALA A 562 24.78 -8.12 -13.28
C ALA A 562 25.55 -8.31 -11.95
N ASP A 563 25.06 -7.69 -10.88
CA ASP A 563 25.61 -7.80 -9.53
C ASP A 563 24.52 -8.31 -8.58
N PRO A 564 24.63 -9.56 -8.09
CA PRO A 564 23.68 -10.12 -7.14
C PRO A 564 23.54 -9.31 -5.85
N GLU A 565 24.59 -8.60 -5.42
CA GLU A 565 24.54 -7.73 -4.26
C GLU A 565 23.57 -6.56 -4.49
N LEU A 566 23.61 -5.94 -5.66
CA LEU A 566 22.71 -4.84 -6.02
C LEU A 566 21.26 -5.32 -6.15
N THR A 567 21.03 -6.52 -6.71
CA THR A 567 19.69 -7.13 -6.72
C THR A 567 19.16 -7.34 -5.30
N ARG A 568 20.00 -7.89 -4.40
CA ARG A 568 19.64 -8.09 -3.00
C ARG A 568 19.32 -6.74 -2.32
N LEU A 569 20.19 -5.75 -2.44
CA LEU A 569 19.98 -4.41 -1.85
C LEU A 569 18.72 -3.75 -2.39
N GLY A 570 18.47 -3.81 -3.71
CA GLY A 570 17.25 -3.28 -4.32
C GLY A 570 15.99 -3.94 -3.78
N ALA A 571 16.00 -5.27 -3.63
CA ALA A 571 14.88 -6.01 -3.04
C ALA A 571 14.64 -5.62 -1.57
N GLU A 572 15.70 -5.49 -0.78
CA GLU A 572 15.65 -5.06 0.62
C GLU A 572 15.09 -3.63 0.78
N PHE A 573 15.45 -2.71 -0.12
CA PHE A 573 14.88 -1.37 -0.15
C PHE A 573 13.40 -1.38 -0.54
N CYS A 574 12.99 -2.21 -1.51
CA CYS A 574 11.58 -2.42 -1.85
C CYS A 574 10.78 -3.02 -0.68
N GLU A 575 11.35 -3.95 0.07
CA GLU A 575 10.72 -4.52 1.26
C GLU A 575 10.51 -3.47 2.37
N ARG A 576 11.43 -2.52 2.51
CA ARG A 576 11.21 -1.37 3.39
C ARG A 576 10.11 -0.45 2.86
N LEU A 577 10.05 -0.21 1.54
CA LEU A 577 8.98 0.58 0.92
C LEU A 577 7.61 -0.07 1.11
N ALA A 578 7.53 -1.39 1.05
CA ALA A 578 6.30 -2.15 1.27
C ALA A 578 5.65 -1.87 2.64
N MET A 579 6.44 -1.48 3.65
CA MET A 579 5.94 -1.10 4.98
C MET A 579 5.21 0.26 4.98
N MET A 580 5.44 1.06 3.96
CA MET A 580 4.87 2.40 3.78
C MET A 580 3.71 2.39 2.77
N GLN A 581 3.42 1.22 2.19
CA GLN A 581 2.37 1.02 1.21
C GLN A 581 1.07 0.61 1.89
N SER A 582 -0.03 1.28 1.53
CA SER A 582 -1.36 0.90 1.99
C SER A 582 -1.74 -0.48 1.47
N ALA A 583 -2.07 -1.36 2.40
CA ALA A 583 -2.48 -2.74 2.12
C ALA A 583 -4.01 -2.90 2.00
N TRP A 584 -4.79 -1.86 2.29
CA TRP A 584 -6.26 -1.90 2.28
C TRP A 584 -6.87 -0.51 2.07
N SER A 585 -8.20 -0.45 2.00
CA SER A 585 -8.99 0.78 1.89
C SER A 585 -10.06 0.75 2.97
N PRO A 586 -10.10 1.73 3.90
CA PRO A 586 -11.15 1.78 4.90
C PRO A 586 -12.52 2.06 4.29
N ASN A 587 -13.59 1.40 4.74
CA ASN A 587 -14.95 1.60 4.20
C ASN A 587 -15.59 2.95 4.55
N TRP A 588 -15.00 3.70 5.48
CA TRP A 588 -15.37 5.10 5.75
C TRP A 588 -14.68 6.10 4.81
N VAL A 589 -13.94 5.61 3.81
CA VAL A 589 -13.34 6.40 2.73
C VAL A 589 -13.96 5.95 1.41
N ASP A 590 -14.42 6.91 0.60
CA ASP A 590 -15.07 6.62 -0.69
C ASP A 590 -14.09 6.16 -1.78
N ASP A 591 -12.80 6.45 -1.63
CA ASP A 591 -11.74 6.16 -2.60
C ASP A 591 -11.04 4.81 -2.32
N ASP A 592 -10.60 4.13 -3.39
CA ASP A 592 -9.73 2.96 -3.26
C ASP A 592 -8.26 3.37 -3.05
N LEU A 593 -7.80 3.21 -1.81
CA LEU A 593 -6.49 3.61 -1.32
C LEU A 593 -5.43 2.49 -1.38
N VAL A 594 -5.78 1.26 -1.80
CA VAL A 594 -4.82 0.17 -1.94
C VAL A 594 -3.70 0.55 -2.91
N GLY A 595 -2.47 0.25 -2.49
CA GLY A 595 -1.27 0.54 -3.27
C GLY A 595 -0.71 1.95 -3.06
N GLY A 596 -1.45 2.82 -2.37
CA GLY A 596 -0.99 4.16 -2.01
C GLY A 596 0.26 4.13 -1.12
N ILE A 597 1.09 5.18 -1.20
CA ILE A 597 2.34 5.28 -0.43
C ILE A 597 2.29 6.56 0.40
N ARG A 598 2.63 6.48 1.68
CA ARG A 598 2.77 7.69 2.51
C ARG A 598 4.12 8.37 2.31
N SER A 599 4.19 9.69 2.53
CA SER A 599 5.43 10.48 2.40
C SER A 599 6.52 10.01 3.36
N ASP A 600 6.14 9.74 4.60
CA ASP A 600 7.04 9.43 5.71
C ASP A 600 6.31 8.67 6.84
N THR A 601 7.03 8.30 7.90
CA THR A 601 6.49 7.45 8.99
C THR A 601 5.52 8.15 9.93
N ASP A 602 5.42 9.47 9.84
CA ASP A 602 4.64 10.36 10.69
C ASP A 602 3.49 10.99 9.89
N HIS A 603 3.31 10.62 8.62
CA HIS A 603 2.21 11.08 7.80
C HIS A 603 1.04 10.10 7.83
N VAL A 604 -0.19 10.62 7.91
CA VAL A 604 -1.44 9.83 7.92
C VAL A 604 -2.10 9.73 6.55
N ALA A 605 -1.47 10.28 5.51
CA ALA A 605 -2.00 10.14 4.16
C ALA A 605 -1.86 8.70 3.67
N PHE A 606 -2.96 8.14 3.20
CA PHE A 606 -2.96 6.79 2.63
C PHE A 606 -2.36 6.72 1.23
N ASP A 607 -2.36 7.84 0.53
CA ASP A 607 -1.78 7.96 -0.80
C ASP A 607 -1.05 9.28 -0.97
N ASP A 608 -0.02 9.24 -1.81
CA ASP A 608 0.82 10.36 -2.16
C ASP A 608 1.24 10.19 -3.62
N PRO A 609 1.37 11.27 -4.40
CA PRO A 609 1.83 11.17 -5.79
C PRO A 609 3.13 10.35 -6.02
N ARG A 610 3.98 10.21 -5.00
CA ARG A 610 5.16 9.31 -4.99
C ARG A 610 4.85 7.85 -5.30
N GLN A 611 3.62 7.38 -5.10
CA GLN A 611 3.27 5.98 -5.36
C GLN A 611 3.57 5.55 -6.81
N ALA A 612 3.49 6.46 -7.77
CA ALA A 612 3.93 6.18 -9.13
C ALA A 612 5.44 5.87 -9.20
N LEU A 613 6.29 6.57 -8.42
CA LEU A 613 7.71 6.25 -8.32
C LEU A 613 7.95 4.90 -7.60
N ALA A 614 7.08 4.56 -6.64
CA ALA A 614 7.12 3.25 -5.98
C ALA A 614 6.77 2.12 -6.95
N ALA A 615 5.83 2.35 -7.87
CA ALA A 615 5.49 1.41 -8.91
C ALA A 615 6.73 1.06 -9.78
N ASP A 616 7.51 2.06 -10.21
CA ASP A 616 8.75 1.84 -10.95
C ASP A 616 9.75 0.98 -10.15
N ALA A 617 9.92 1.26 -8.84
CA ALA A 617 10.80 0.49 -7.97
C ALA A 617 10.37 -0.98 -7.85
N PHE A 618 9.10 -1.22 -7.52
CA PHE A 618 8.55 -2.58 -7.35
C PHE A 618 8.56 -3.38 -8.66
N LEU A 619 8.20 -2.76 -9.79
CA LEU A 619 8.16 -3.46 -11.07
C LEU A 619 9.56 -3.81 -11.58
N ARG A 620 10.57 -2.97 -11.29
CA ARG A 620 11.98 -3.34 -11.50
C ARG A 620 12.43 -4.47 -10.59
N ALA A 621 12.02 -4.45 -9.32
CA ALA A 621 12.31 -5.53 -8.38
C ALA A 621 11.71 -6.86 -8.84
N TYR A 622 10.46 -6.85 -9.32
CA TYR A 622 9.85 -8.01 -9.94
C TYR A 622 10.67 -8.49 -11.15
N ARG A 623 11.03 -7.59 -12.09
CA ARG A 623 11.84 -7.97 -13.26
C ARG A 623 13.17 -8.64 -12.89
N ALA A 624 13.78 -8.21 -11.78
CA ALA A 624 15.06 -8.72 -11.31
C ALA A 624 14.94 -10.00 -10.44
N THR A 625 13.79 -10.25 -9.82
CA THR A 625 13.64 -11.32 -8.80
C THR A 625 12.56 -12.36 -9.10
N GLY A 626 11.63 -12.08 -10.02
CA GLY A 626 10.46 -12.93 -10.29
C GLY A 626 9.43 -12.99 -9.16
N ARG A 627 9.60 -12.22 -8.08
CA ARG A 627 8.69 -12.29 -6.92
C ARG A 627 7.31 -11.70 -7.23
N ARG A 628 6.28 -12.56 -7.16
CA ARG A 628 4.86 -12.19 -7.35
C ARG A 628 4.44 -10.95 -6.56
N GLU A 629 4.82 -10.88 -5.29
CA GLU A 629 4.43 -9.78 -4.41
C GLU A 629 4.90 -8.42 -4.96
N PHE A 630 6.10 -8.33 -5.55
CA PHE A 630 6.58 -7.08 -6.15
C PHE A 630 5.80 -6.69 -7.40
N LEU A 631 5.35 -7.66 -8.21
CA LEU A 631 4.48 -7.36 -9.35
C LEU A 631 3.14 -6.78 -8.86
N GLN A 632 2.52 -7.44 -7.89
CA GLN A 632 1.23 -7.02 -7.33
C GLN A 632 1.31 -5.64 -6.67
N ARG A 633 2.34 -5.40 -5.85
CA ARG A 633 2.59 -4.10 -5.21
C ARG A 633 2.85 -3.00 -6.23
N GLY A 634 3.61 -3.31 -7.28
CA GLY A 634 3.89 -2.40 -8.38
C GLY A 634 2.63 -2.04 -9.17
N ALA A 635 1.82 -3.03 -9.52
CA ALA A 635 0.54 -2.85 -10.19
C ALA A 635 -0.43 -2.00 -9.34
N ALA A 636 -0.56 -2.32 -8.05
CA ALA A 636 -1.40 -1.57 -7.12
C ALA A 636 -0.95 -0.11 -6.98
N ALA A 637 0.36 0.14 -6.84
CA ALA A 637 0.92 1.50 -6.76
C ALA A 637 0.73 2.30 -8.06
N LEU A 638 0.85 1.64 -9.23
CA LEU A 638 0.61 2.27 -10.52
C LEU A 638 -0.87 2.68 -10.66
N ARG A 639 -1.78 1.75 -10.36
CA ARG A 639 -3.24 1.99 -10.39
C ARG A 639 -3.65 3.10 -9.40
N ALA A 640 -3.10 3.07 -8.19
CA ALA A 640 -3.26 4.18 -7.24
C ALA A 640 -2.81 5.50 -7.87
N GLY A 641 -1.64 5.54 -8.52
CA GLY A 641 -1.12 6.72 -9.21
C GLY A 641 -2.04 7.25 -10.33
N LEU A 642 -2.61 6.35 -11.14
CA LEU A 642 -3.48 6.72 -12.26
C LEU A 642 -4.84 7.26 -11.79
N ARG A 643 -5.40 6.68 -10.72
CA ARG A 643 -6.63 7.18 -10.07
C ARG A 643 -6.47 8.62 -9.58
N ARG A 644 -5.31 8.92 -9.02
CA ARG A 644 -5.07 10.14 -8.25
C ARG A 644 -5.05 11.41 -9.10
N ALA A 645 -6.07 12.26 -8.94
CA ALA A 645 -6.15 13.57 -9.58
C ALA A 645 -5.40 14.67 -8.79
N GLY A 646 -5.42 14.62 -7.45
CA GLY A 646 -4.94 15.70 -6.56
C GLY A 646 -3.88 15.33 -5.51
N GLY A 647 -3.61 16.25 -4.57
CA GLY A 647 -2.59 16.13 -3.52
C GLY A 647 -3.02 15.27 -2.32
N ALA A 648 -2.06 14.80 -1.49
CA ALA A 648 -2.15 13.72 -0.47
C ALA A 648 -3.56 13.52 0.13
N TRP A 649 -4.18 12.34 0.05
CA TRP A 649 -5.46 12.11 0.74
C TRP A 649 -5.14 11.96 2.21
N THR A 650 -5.58 12.91 3.01
CA THR A 650 -5.60 12.77 4.47
C THR A 650 -7.06 12.74 4.93
N PRO A 651 -7.35 12.12 6.09
CA PRO A 651 -8.71 12.15 6.66
C PRO A 651 -9.24 13.57 6.96
N PHE A 652 -8.42 14.61 6.83
CA PHE A 652 -8.70 15.99 7.26
C PHE A 652 -8.60 17.03 6.14
N ARG A 653 -7.95 16.70 5.02
CA ARG A 653 -7.70 17.64 3.92
C ARG A 653 -7.39 16.89 2.63
N SER A 654 -8.01 17.31 1.53
CA SER A 654 -7.47 17.11 0.19
C SER A 654 -6.55 18.30 -0.12
N GLU A 655 -5.28 18.03 -0.41
CA GLU A 655 -4.40 19.08 -0.90
C GLU A 655 -4.77 19.45 -2.35
N PRO A 656 -4.72 20.74 -2.72
CA PRO A 656 -4.97 21.17 -4.10
C PRO A 656 -4.06 20.42 -5.08
N GLU A 657 -4.56 20.19 -6.30
CA GLU A 657 -3.80 19.49 -7.33
C GLU A 657 -2.53 20.29 -7.71
N ASP A 658 -1.37 19.64 -7.61
CA ASP A 658 -0.16 20.06 -8.34
C ASP A 658 0.17 18.95 -9.33
N SER A 659 -0.43 19.02 -10.52
CA SER A 659 -0.54 17.84 -11.39
C SER A 659 0.81 17.30 -11.90
N ASN A 660 1.87 18.13 -11.90
CA ASN A 660 3.24 17.73 -12.28
C ASN A 660 3.94 16.85 -11.21
N TRP A 661 3.29 16.67 -10.05
CA TRP A 661 3.61 15.66 -9.04
C TRP A 661 2.67 14.46 -9.13
N GLY A 662 1.37 14.70 -9.32
CA GLY A 662 0.26 13.73 -9.36
C GLY A 662 0.19 12.81 -10.59
N ARG A 663 -0.98 12.77 -11.23
CA ARG A 663 -1.32 11.83 -12.32
C ARG A 663 -0.31 11.82 -13.48
N THR A 664 0.32 12.96 -13.80
CA THR A 664 1.32 13.01 -14.88
C THR A 664 2.55 12.15 -14.60
N THR A 665 2.94 12.01 -13.33
CA THR A 665 3.99 11.07 -12.89
C THR A 665 3.57 9.64 -13.15
N ALA A 666 2.34 9.28 -12.79
CA ALA A 666 1.83 7.93 -12.99
C ALA A 666 1.79 7.56 -14.48
N VAL A 667 1.36 8.49 -15.34
CA VAL A 667 1.42 8.28 -16.80
C VAL A 667 2.87 8.12 -17.26
N ALA A 668 3.79 9.01 -16.87
CA ALA A 668 5.21 8.90 -17.25
C ALA A 668 5.82 7.54 -16.85
N ILE A 669 5.52 7.06 -15.65
CA ILE A 669 5.99 5.75 -15.17
C ILE A 669 5.30 4.60 -15.92
N ALA A 670 4.00 4.69 -16.19
CA ALA A 670 3.31 3.68 -16.98
C ALA A 670 3.90 3.58 -18.40
N GLU A 671 4.25 4.71 -19.01
CA GLU A 671 4.94 4.75 -20.31
C GLU A 671 6.33 4.10 -20.24
N LEU A 672 7.10 4.39 -19.18
CA LEU A 672 8.44 3.84 -18.96
C LEU A 672 8.44 2.32 -18.71
N VAL A 673 7.48 1.85 -17.91
CA VAL A 673 7.31 0.43 -17.54
C VAL A 673 6.67 -0.36 -18.67
N GLY A 674 5.72 0.23 -19.40
CA GLY A 674 4.97 -0.42 -20.48
C GLY A 674 5.87 -0.88 -21.63
N ASP A 675 7.01 -0.24 -21.85
CA ASP A 675 8.00 -0.70 -22.82
C ASP A 675 8.61 -2.07 -22.43
N GLN A 676 8.68 -2.36 -21.12
CA GLN A 676 9.35 -3.52 -20.54
C GLN A 676 8.39 -4.64 -20.10
N LEU A 677 7.19 -4.29 -19.64
CA LEU A 677 6.21 -5.22 -19.07
C LEU A 677 4.84 -5.17 -19.78
N GLY A 678 4.64 -4.28 -20.74
CA GLY A 678 3.35 -4.11 -21.41
C GLY A 678 2.27 -3.57 -20.46
N GLY A 679 1.01 -3.78 -20.83
CA GLY A 679 -0.16 -3.44 -19.99
C GLY A 679 -0.58 -4.58 -19.05
N ALA A 680 0.01 -5.77 -19.20
CA ALA A 680 -0.25 -6.93 -18.37
C ALA A 680 0.90 -7.96 -18.46
N VAL A 681 1.05 -8.78 -17.42
CA VAL A 681 2.14 -9.76 -17.33
C VAL A 681 1.58 -11.14 -16.99
N VAL A 682 2.09 -12.18 -17.66
CA VAL A 682 1.91 -13.59 -17.28
C VAL A 682 3.27 -14.15 -16.88
N ASP A 683 3.44 -14.61 -15.64
CA ASP A 683 4.63 -15.35 -15.21
C ASP A 683 4.35 -16.85 -15.27
N VAL A 684 4.95 -17.51 -16.27
CA VAL A 684 4.70 -18.91 -16.58
C VAL A 684 5.25 -19.82 -15.47
N SER A 685 6.50 -19.62 -15.04
CA SER A 685 7.09 -20.39 -13.93
C SER A 685 6.41 -20.11 -12.59
N GLY A 686 5.94 -18.88 -12.38
CA GLY A 686 5.28 -18.46 -11.17
C GLY A 686 3.83 -18.92 -11.07
N GLY A 687 3.20 -19.30 -12.18
CA GLY A 687 1.80 -19.71 -12.21
C GLY A 687 0.83 -18.56 -11.88
N PHE A 688 1.18 -17.31 -12.24
CA PHE A 688 0.32 -16.16 -11.96
C PHE A 688 0.34 -15.14 -13.10
N ALA A 689 -0.67 -14.28 -13.12
CA ALA A 689 -0.75 -13.14 -14.03
C ALA A 689 -1.25 -11.90 -13.28
N GLU A 690 -0.88 -10.71 -13.75
CA GLU A 690 -1.29 -9.44 -13.16
C GLU A 690 -1.45 -8.36 -14.25
N GLY A 691 -2.55 -7.62 -14.19
CA GLY A 691 -2.78 -6.46 -15.04
C GLY A 691 -2.04 -5.23 -14.50
N LEU A 692 -1.42 -4.44 -15.38
CA LEU A 692 -0.81 -3.15 -15.02
C LEU A 692 -1.71 -1.96 -15.42
N ASP A 693 -2.50 -2.13 -16.49
CA ASP A 693 -3.55 -1.22 -16.92
C ASP A 693 -4.93 -1.65 -16.34
N ALA A 694 -6.02 -1.12 -16.90
CA ALA A 694 -7.40 -1.46 -16.56
C ALA A 694 -7.85 -2.83 -17.12
N VAL A 695 -7.02 -3.85 -16.91
CA VAL A 695 -7.31 -5.25 -17.25
C VAL A 695 -7.05 -6.19 -16.07
N TRP A 696 -7.69 -7.36 -16.09
CA TRP A 696 -7.43 -8.46 -15.18
C TRP A 696 -7.50 -9.81 -15.90
N PHE A 697 -7.06 -10.86 -15.20
CA PHE A 697 -7.05 -12.23 -15.69
C PHE A 697 -8.02 -13.09 -14.89
N GLU A 698 -8.68 -14.02 -15.57
CA GLU A 698 -9.45 -15.12 -14.98
C GLU A 698 -9.00 -16.45 -15.61
N ASP A 699 -9.25 -17.55 -14.91
CA ASP A 699 -9.05 -18.93 -15.39
C ASP A 699 -7.65 -19.17 -15.99
N LEU A 700 -6.60 -18.68 -15.32
CA LEU A 700 -5.22 -18.91 -15.76
C LEU A 700 -4.83 -20.37 -15.56
N GLU A 701 -4.63 -21.07 -16.67
CA GLU A 701 -4.13 -22.44 -16.72
C GLU A 701 -2.79 -22.44 -17.46
N ILE A 702 -1.76 -23.00 -16.80
CA ILE A 702 -0.43 -23.17 -17.36
C ILE A 702 -0.10 -24.65 -17.26
N GLU A 703 -0.06 -25.32 -18.41
CA GLU A 703 0.26 -26.73 -18.57
C GLU A 703 1.42 -26.88 -19.56
N ASP A 704 2.11 -28.03 -19.57
CA ASP A 704 3.32 -28.25 -20.38
C ASP A 704 3.13 -27.84 -21.86
N GLY A 705 3.69 -26.68 -22.23
CA GLY A 705 3.62 -26.13 -23.57
C GLY A 705 2.33 -25.37 -23.93
N ARG A 706 1.39 -25.19 -22.99
CA ARG A 706 0.12 -24.46 -23.20
C ARG A 706 -0.16 -23.45 -22.08
N CYS A 707 -0.64 -22.28 -22.46
CA CYS A 707 -1.15 -21.29 -21.52
C CYS A 707 -2.53 -20.80 -21.98
N ALA A 708 -3.53 -20.97 -21.12
CA ALA A 708 -4.90 -20.54 -21.35
C ALA A 708 -5.33 -19.54 -20.27
N PHE A 709 -6.05 -18.49 -20.66
CA PHE A 709 -6.63 -17.53 -19.71
C PHE A 709 -7.72 -16.68 -20.38
N ARG A 710 -8.52 -16.03 -19.54
CA ARG A 710 -9.39 -14.92 -19.95
C ARG A 710 -8.73 -13.61 -19.59
N LEU A 711 -8.70 -12.67 -20.53
CA LEU A 711 -8.18 -11.31 -20.35
C LEU A 711 -9.35 -10.34 -20.52
N LEU A 712 -9.69 -9.62 -19.45
CA LEU A 712 -10.95 -8.88 -19.33
C LEU A 712 -10.70 -7.39 -19.06
N THR A 713 -11.66 -6.56 -19.47
CA THR A 713 -11.69 -5.11 -19.19
C THR A 713 -13.12 -4.59 -19.02
N GLU A 714 -13.31 -3.63 -18.12
CA GLU A 714 -14.55 -2.85 -18.03
C GLU A 714 -14.47 -1.55 -18.87
N HIS A 715 -13.26 -1.19 -19.31
CA HIS A 715 -12.97 0.09 -19.94
C HIS A 715 -12.95 0.00 -21.47
N PRO A 716 -13.39 1.05 -22.17
CA PRO A 716 -13.26 1.15 -23.63
C PRO A 716 -11.81 1.50 -24.01
N LEU A 717 -10.93 0.49 -23.97
CA LEU A 717 -9.52 0.66 -24.33
C LEU A 717 -9.38 1.04 -25.82
N ARG A 718 -8.38 1.88 -26.14
CA ARG A 718 -8.14 2.39 -27.51
C ARG A 718 -7.54 1.34 -28.47
N GLY A 719 -7.27 0.12 -28.01
CA GLY A 719 -6.66 -0.95 -28.79
C GLY A 719 -6.36 -2.20 -27.97
N PRO A 720 -5.62 -3.17 -28.54
CA PRO A 720 -5.18 -4.35 -27.81
C PRO A 720 -4.21 -3.98 -26.68
N VAL A 721 -4.10 -4.87 -25.70
CA VAL A 721 -3.17 -4.76 -24.58
C VAL A 721 -1.97 -5.65 -24.85
N ARG A 722 -0.77 -5.07 -24.81
CA ARG A 722 0.48 -5.84 -24.89
C ARG A 722 0.66 -6.65 -23.60
N VAL A 723 0.62 -7.97 -23.72
CA VAL A 723 0.83 -8.91 -22.61
C VAL A 723 2.22 -9.52 -22.71
N VAL A 724 3.05 -9.30 -21.69
CA VAL A 724 4.43 -9.81 -21.64
C VAL A 724 4.48 -11.10 -20.82
N PHE A 725 5.13 -12.13 -21.38
CA PHE A 725 5.34 -13.40 -20.68
C PHE A 725 6.73 -13.44 -20.05
N ARG A 726 6.78 -13.85 -18.79
CA ARG A 726 7.99 -13.96 -17.96
C ARG A 726 8.07 -15.37 -17.38
N GLY A 727 9.22 -15.70 -16.78
CA GLY A 727 9.41 -17.02 -16.18
C GLY A 727 9.35 -18.18 -17.19
N LEU A 728 9.72 -17.94 -18.45
CA LEU A 728 9.71 -18.97 -19.48
C LEU A 728 10.89 -19.94 -19.25
N PRO A 729 10.68 -21.26 -19.14
CA PRO A 729 11.75 -22.26 -19.02
C PRO A 729 12.74 -22.17 -20.17
N ASP A 730 14.05 -22.23 -19.91
CA ASP A 730 15.10 -22.00 -20.93
C ASP A 730 15.04 -22.95 -22.13
N ASP A 731 14.48 -24.13 -21.94
CA ASP A 731 14.23 -25.15 -22.96
C ASP A 731 12.91 -24.98 -23.72
N LEU A 732 12.04 -24.06 -23.30
CA LEU A 732 10.77 -23.76 -23.97
C LEU A 732 11.01 -23.00 -25.28
N ALA A 733 10.81 -23.67 -26.41
CA ALA A 733 10.90 -23.06 -27.75
C ALA A 733 9.67 -22.21 -28.09
N SER A 734 8.48 -22.73 -27.79
CA SER A 734 7.20 -22.07 -28.01
C SER A 734 6.16 -22.45 -26.97
N LEU A 735 5.11 -21.64 -26.85
CA LEU A 735 3.96 -21.84 -25.96
C LEU A 735 2.68 -21.67 -26.77
N ASP A 736 1.79 -22.66 -26.72
CA ASP A 736 0.46 -22.57 -27.32
C ASP A 736 -0.43 -21.67 -26.46
N LEU A 737 -0.99 -20.62 -27.06
CA LEU A 737 -1.83 -19.66 -26.35
C LEU A 737 -3.30 -19.86 -26.68
N VAL A 738 -4.12 -19.87 -25.62
CA VAL A 738 -5.59 -19.80 -25.72
C VAL A 738 -6.07 -18.60 -24.91
N VAL A 739 -6.66 -17.62 -25.57
CA VAL A 739 -7.06 -16.36 -24.92
C VAL A 739 -8.52 -16.11 -25.19
N ASN A 740 -9.32 -15.91 -24.14
CA ASN A 740 -10.77 -15.68 -24.25
C ASN A 740 -11.49 -16.79 -25.06
N GLY A 741 -11.02 -18.03 -24.95
CA GLY A 741 -11.55 -19.18 -25.69
C GLY A 741 -11.07 -19.32 -27.14
N GLU A 742 -10.25 -18.38 -27.65
CA GLU A 742 -9.67 -18.44 -29.00
C GLU A 742 -8.27 -19.07 -28.98
N GLU A 743 -8.04 -20.08 -29.82
CA GLU A 743 -6.71 -20.66 -30.03
C GLU A 743 -5.85 -19.74 -30.92
N LEU A 744 -4.86 -19.08 -30.33
CA LEU A 744 -3.91 -18.22 -31.05
C LEU A 744 -2.71 -19.00 -31.61
N GLY A 745 -2.62 -20.30 -31.30
CA GLY A 745 -1.56 -21.20 -31.70
C GLY A 745 -0.21 -20.93 -31.01
N SER A 746 0.82 -21.60 -31.49
CA SER A 746 2.16 -21.58 -30.89
C SER A 746 2.86 -20.24 -31.08
N GLN A 747 3.23 -19.59 -29.97
CA GLN A 747 4.03 -18.37 -29.95
C GLN A 747 5.47 -18.69 -29.54
N THR A 748 6.44 -18.11 -30.24
CA THR A 748 7.85 -18.32 -29.91
C THR A 748 8.22 -17.64 -28.59
N ARG A 749 9.21 -18.18 -27.86
CA ARG A 749 9.77 -17.56 -26.64
C ARG A 749 10.14 -16.09 -26.85
N GLU A 750 10.73 -15.76 -28.00
CA GLU A 750 11.13 -14.39 -28.34
C GLU A 750 9.91 -13.46 -28.45
N ARG A 751 8.84 -13.88 -29.12
CA ARG A 751 7.60 -13.11 -29.25
C ARG A 751 6.89 -12.96 -27.91
N LEU A 752 6.83 -14.02 -27.10
CA LEU A 752 6.25 -14.01 -25.76
C LEU A 752 6.99 -13.04 -24.82
N THR A 753 8.33 -13.04 -24.88
CA THR A 753 9.18 -12.13 -24.09
C THR A 753 9.07 -10.68 -24.57
N ALA A 754 8.96 -10.46 -25.88
CA ALA A 754 8.68 -9.16 -26.46
C ALA A 754 7.23 -8.69 -26.20
N GLY A 755 6.33 -9.59 -25.84
CA GLY A 755 4.92 -9.32 -25.59
C GLY A 755 4.03 -9.50 -26.82
N VAL A 756 2.82 -10.00 -26.56
CA VAL A 756 1.79 -10.27 -27.57
C VAL A 756 0.66 -9.26 -27.37
N ASP A 757 0.26 -8.58 -28.44
CA ASP A 757 -0.91 -7.70 -28.41
C ASP A 757 -2.18 -8.55 -28.41
N LEU A 758 -2.90 -8.53 -27.30
CA LEU A 758 -4.10 -9.32 -27.08
C LEU A 758 -5.30 -8.39 -26.91
N GLN A 759 -6.42 -8.73 -27.54
CA GLN A 759 -7.65 -7.97 -27.38
C GLN A 759 -8.35 -8.43 -26.11
N PRO A 760 -8.43 -7.59 -25.05
CA PRO A 760 -9.21 -7.94 -23.88
C PRO A 760 -10.69 -8.02 -24.26
N GLU A 761 -11.38 -9.00 -23.67
CA GLU A 761 -12.83 -9.11 -23.75
C GLU A 761 -13.43 -8.00 -22.88
N ARG A 762 -14.24 -7.14 -23.51
CA ARG A 762 -14.93 -6.07 -22.81
C ARG A 762 -16.15 -6.64 -22.10
N VAL A 763 -16.17 -6.53 -20.78
CA VAL A 763 -17.33 -6.86 -19.96
C VAL A 763 -18.02 -5.59 -19.48
N PRO A 764 -19.32 -5.65 -19.14
CA PRO A 764 -20.01 -4.49 -18.59
C PRO A 764 -19.40 -4.12 -17.23
N HIS A 765 -19.28 -2.82 -16.97
CA HIS A 765 -18.93 -2.33 -15.64
C HIS A 765 -20.15 -2.45 -14.73
N PHE A 766 -19.97 -3.03 -13.56
CA PHE A 766 -21.01 -3.13 -12.56
C PHE A 766 -20.63 -2.38 -11.29
N ALA A 767 -21.49 -1.45 -10.89
CA ALA A 767 -21.42 -0.83 -9.58
C ALA A 767 -22.58 -1.33 -8.73
N PHE A 768 -22.22 -2.09 -7.69
CA PHE A 768 -23.13 -2.57 -6.67
C PHE A 768 -22.59 -2.11 -5.32
N ARG A 769 -23.39 -1.36 -4.56
CA ARG A 769 -23.09 -1.04 -3.16
C ARG A 769 -24.23 -1.62 -2.31
N PRO A 770 -24.05 -2.80 -1.68
CA PRO A 770 -25.01 -3.23 -0.68
C PRO A 770 -24.97 -2.29 0.53
N PRO A 771 -26.06 -2.20 1.30
CA PRO A 771 -26.04 -1.50 2.57
C PRO A 771 -25.06 -2.20 3.52
N THR A 772 -24.33 -1.42 4.30
CA THR A 772 -23.37 -1.89 5.33
C THR A 772 -24.04 -2.73 6.43
N THR A 773 -25.37 -2.73 6.52
CA THR A 773 -26.12 -3.62 7.42
C THR A 773 -27.50 -3.92 6.82
N ILE A 774 -27.82 -5.21 6.65
CA ILE A 774 -29.19 -5.66 6.35
C ILE A 774 -29.85 -6.01 7.69
N LYS A 775 -30.57 -5.07 8.30
CA LYS A 775 -31.33 -5.35 9.53
C LYS A 775 -32.49 -6.31 9.23
N GLN A 776 -32.75 -7.25 10.15
CA GLN A 776 -33.83 -8.26 10.10
C GLN A 776 -35.25 -7.70 9.82
N SER A 777 -35.47 -6.39 9.86
CA SER A 777 -36.79 -5.76 9.65
C SER A 777 -36.85 -4.76 8.48
N ALA A 778 -35.78 -4.59 7.71
CA ALA A 778 -35.76 -3.62 6.60
C ALA A 778 -36.09 -4.33 5.28
N VAL A 779 -37.10 -3.84 4.57
CA VAL A 779 -37.29 -4.17 3.15
C VAL A 779 -36.10 -3.60 2.40
N TRP A 780 -35.13 -4.44 2.07
CA TRP A 780 -34.00 -4.06 1.23
C TRP A 780 -34.30 -4.42 -0.22
N SER A 781 -34.20 -3.44 -1.11
CA SER A 781 -34.24 -3.64 -2.56
C SER A 781 -32.84 -3.35 -3.10
N PRO A 782 -32.04 -4.38 -3.43
CA PRO A 782 -30.75 -4.15 -4.06
C PRO A 782 -30.92 -3.36 -5.35
N ARG A 783 -30.08 -2.34 -5.51
CA ARG A 783 -29.93 -1.60 -6.76
C ARG A 783 -28.48 -1.75 -7.21
N ALA A 784 -28.31 -2.23 -8.42
CA ALA A 784 -27.03 -2.16 -9.11
C ALA A 784 -27.19 -1.28 -10.36
N THR A 785 -26.15 -0.54 -10.68
CA THR A 785 -26.02 0.15 -11.96
C THR A 785 -25.03 -0.61 -12.81
N TYR A 786 -25.30 -0.70 -14.10
CA TYR A 786 -24.33 -1.23 -15.04
C TYR A 786 -24.14 -0.25 -16.20
N THR A 787 -22.93 -0.25 -16.76
CA THR A 787 -22.64 0.47 -17.99
C THR A 787 -22.01 -0.48 -19.00
N GLY A 788 -22.51 -0.46 -20.24
CA GLY A 788 -22.15 -1.42 -21.28
C GLY A 788 -23.38 -2.09 -21.89
N SER A 789 -23.15 -3.02 -22.81
CA SER A 789 -24.20 -3.83 -23.45
C SER A 789 -24.22 -5.21 -22.80
N LEU A 790 -25.40 -5.63 -22.36
CA LEU A 790 -25.64 -7.00 -21.91
C LEU A 790 -26.34 -7.81 -23.00
N PRO A 791 -25.99 -9.10 -23.17
CA PRO A 791 -26.79 -10.00 -23.99
C PRO A 791 -28.26 -10.04 -23.55
N PRO A 792 -29.23 -10.19 -24.46
CA PRO A 792 -30.67 -10.21 -24.13
C PRO A 792 -31.07 -11.34 -23.16
N ASP A 793 -30.23 -12.37 -23.08
CA ASP A 793 -30.34 -13.59 -22.29
C ASP A 793 -29.42 -13.60 -21.07
N ALA A 794 -28.79 -12.47 -20.74
CA ALA A 794 -27.99 -12.36 -19.52
C ALA A 794 -28.88 -12.45 -18.27
N GLU A 795 -28.55 -13.38 -17.39
CA GLU A 795 -29.14 -13.49 -16.06
C GLU A 795 -28.23 -12.78 -15.07
N ALA A 796 -28.78 -11.79 -14.37
CA ALA A 796 -28.09 -11.17 -13.25
C ALA A 796 -28.67 -11.70 -11.96
N HIS A 797 -27.84 -12.07 -10.99
CA HIS A 797 -28.26 -12.41 -9.65
C HIS A 797 -27.26 -11.90 -8.61
N ILE A 798 -27.74 -11.63 -7.41
CA ILE A 798 -26.87 -11.40 -6.26
C ILE A 798 -26.63 -12.75 -5.62
N GLU A 799 -25.38 -13.18 -5.59
CA GLU A 799 -24.96 -14.27 -4.73
C GLU A 799 -24.72 -13.74 -3.33
N PHE A 800 -25.22 -14.46 -2.33
CA PHE A 800 -25.04 -14.12 -0.94
C PHE A 800 -24.74 -15.36 -0.11
N TRP A 801 -23.79 -15.30 0.81
CA TRP A 801 -23.43 -16.44 1.66
C TRP A 801 -23.12 -15.97 3.08
N PRO A 802 -23.35 -16.82 4.10
CA PRO A 802 -22.88 -16.55 5.45
C PRO A 802 -21.35 -16.47 5.46
N ILE A 803 -20.79 -15.47 6.15
CA ILE A 803 -19.32 -15.26 6.17
C ILE A 803 -18.58 -16.43 6.87
N ASP A 804 -19.24 -17.13 7.80
CA ASP A 804 -18.65 -18.17 8.65
C ASP A 804 -18.98 -19.62 8.22
N ASP A 805 -19.63 -19.82 7.07
CA ASP A 805 -20.12 -21.14 6.64
C ASP A 805 -19.72 -21.40 5.19
N ASP A 806 -19.13 -22.57 4.89
CA ASP A 806 -18.84 -23.05 3.53
C ASP A 806 -20.13 -23.43 2.75
N ALA A 807 -21.26 -22.82 3.13
CA ALA A 807 -22.56 -23.06 2.54
C ALA A 807 -22.61 -22.53 1.10
N GLU A 808 -23.31 -23.25 0.22
CA GLU A 808 -23.54 -22.75 -1.13
C GLU A 808 -24.23 -21.37 -1.09
N PRO A 809 -23.75 -20.40 -1.88
CA PRO A 809 -24.31 -19.07 -1.89
C PRO A 809 -25.77 -19.10 -2.36
N GLY A 810 -26.65 -18.50 -1.57
CA GLY A 810 -28.00 -18.17 -2.00
C GLY A 810 -27.96 -17.20 -3.18
N ARG A 811 -29.00 -17.24 -4.04
CA ARG A 811 -29.06 -16.42 -5.26
C ARG A 811 -30.34 -15.59 -5.28
N ILE A 812 -30.22 -14.28 -5.53
CA ILE A 812 -31.34 -13.36 -5.73
C ILE A 812 -31.36 -12.91 -7.18
N PRO A 813 -32.30 -13.37 -8.02
CA PRO A 813 -32.36 -12.93 -9.41
C PRO A 813 -32.72 -11.44 -9.50
N LEU A 814 -32.00 -10.74 -10.37
CA LEU A 814 -32.24 -9.35 -10.74
C LEU A 814 -32.87 -9.27 -12.13
N GLU A 815 -33.78 -8.32 -12.29
CA GLU A 815 -34.33 -7.95 -13.58
C GLU A 815 -33.55 -6.81 -14.20
N LEU A 816 -33.29 -6.95 -15.51
CA LEU A 816 -32.84 -5.86 -16.36
C LEU A 816 -33.97 -4.84 -16.48
N ALA A 817 -33.88 -3.74 -15.72
CA ALA A 817 -34.74 -2.60 -15.96
C ALA A 817 -34.27 -1.90 -17.25
N THR A 818 -35.21 -1.35 -18.02
CA THR A 818 -34.88 -0.47 -19.15
C THR A 818 -34.00 0.68 -18.67
N ALA A 819 -32.87 0.91 -19.36
CA ALA A 819 -31.88 1.98 -19.14
C ALA A 819 -30.86 1.79 -17.97
N GLY A 820 -29.99 0.78 -18.04
CA GLY A 820 -28.74 0.75 -17.24
C GLY A 820 -28.90 0.46 -15.75
N HIS A 821 -30.09 0.03 -15.31
CA HIS A 821 -30.37 -0.31 -13.91
C HIS A 821 -30.76 -1.78 -13.79
N LEU A 822 -30.27 -2.43 -12.72
CA LEU A 822 -30.69 -3.76 -12.29
C LEU A 822 -31.48 -3.62 -10.98
N SER A 823 -32.65 -4.26 -10.91
CA SER A 823 -33.51 -4.27 -9.71
C SER A 823 -34.04 -5.66 -9.45
N ALA A 824 -34.19 -6.04 -8.18
CA ALA A 824 -34.74 -7.35 -7.81
C ALA A 824 -36.14 -7.61 -8.40
N ARG A 825 -36.38 -8.84 -8.83
CA ARG A 825 -37.70 -9.32 -9.29
C ARG A 825 -38.71 -9.31 -8.13
N HIS A 826 -39.46 -8.23 -8.01
CA HIS A 826 -40.83 -8.14 -7.46
C HIS A 826 -41.21 -8.88 -6.16
N GLU A 827 -40.28 -9.20 -5.28
CA GLU A 827 -40.59 -9.53 -3.88
C GLU A 827 -39.68 -8.75 -2.91
N PRO A 828 -40.23 -8.04 -1.92
CA PRO A 828 -39.42 -7.62 -0.78
C PRO A 828 -38.84 -8.90 -0.18
N ILE A 829 -37.52 -8.93 0.06
CA ILE A 829 -36.90 -10.02 0.80
C ILE A 829 -37.54 -10.00 2.19
N LEU A 830 -38.53 -10.88 2.41
CA LEU A 830 -39.01 -11.22 3.73
C LEU A 830 -37.81 -11.88 4.41
N ALA A 831 -37.22 -11.12 5.34
CA ALA A 831 -36.15 -11.50 6.25
C ALA A 831 -35.81 -12.99 6.15
N LEU A 832 -34.75 -13.30 5.41
CA LEU A 832 -33.96 -14.47 5.74
C LEU A 832 -33.66 -14.35 7.23
N ASP A 833 -34.13 -15.32 8.03
CA ASP A 833 -33.89 -15.42 9.46
C ASP A 833 -32.43 -15.83 9.68
N LEU A 834 -31.52 -14.99 9.18
CA LEU A 834 -30.10 -15.13 9.29
C LEU A 834 -29.70 -14.17 10.40
N GLY A 835 -29.56 -14.70 11.61
CA GLY A 835 -28.77 -14.06 12.66
C GLY A 835 -27.27 -14.05 12.33
N THR A 836 -26.92 -14.01 11.04
CA THR A 836 -25.60 -14.28 10.48
C THR A 836 -25.29 -13.19 9.46
N GLU A 837 -24.06 -12.66 9.50
CA GLU A 837 -23.56 -11.72 8.51
C GLU A 837 -23.48 -12.37 7.13
N ILE A 838 -23.78 -11.61 6.09
CA ILE A 838 -23.93 -12.13 4.73
C ILE A 838 -23.01 -11.33 3.81
N ALA A 839 -22.05 -12.00 3.17
CA ALA A 839 -21.33 -11.41 2.05
C ALA A 839 -22.23 -11.43 0.82
N ALA A 840 -22.15 -10.40 -0.02
CA ALA A 840 -22.93 -10.33 -1.25
C ALA A 840 -22.06 -9.90 -2.43
N ARG A 841 -22.26 -10.51 -3.59
CA ARG A 841 -21.67 -10.06 -4.85
C ARG A 841 -22.72 -10.09 -5.95
N LEU A 842 -22.62 -9.14 -6.88
CA LEU A 842 -23.37 -9.23 -8.11
C LEU A 842 -22.67 -10.20 -9.05
N VAL A 843 -23.42 -11.17 -9.55
CA VAL A 843 -23.01 -12.08 -10.60
C VAL A 843 -23.90 -11.84 -11.81
N VAL A 844 -23.29 -11.71 -12.98
CA VAL A 844 -24.01 -11.70 -14.24
C VAL A 844 -23.50 -12.85 -15.09
N GLU A 845 -24.38 -13.80 -15.37
CA GLU A 845 -24.14 -14.97 -16.19
C GLU A 845 -24.83 -14.80 -17.55
N THR A 846 -24.11 -15.07 -18.63
CA THR A 846 -24.66 -15.08 -19.99
C THR A 846 -24.87 -16.51 -20.46
N ALA A 847 -25.74 -16.75 -21.44
CA ALA A 847 -26.11 -18.12 -21.85
C ALA A 847 -24.96 -18.94 -22.45
N ASP A 848 -23.86 -18.29 -22.87
CA ASP A 848 -22.61 -18.93 -23.30
C ASP A 848 -21.66 -19.25 -22.12
N GLY A 849 -22.13 -19.11 -20.88
CA GLY A 849 -21.40 -19.45 -19.66
C GLY A 849 -20.44 -18.37 -19.16
N ARG A 850 -20.43 -17.16 -19.75
CA ARG A 850 -19.59 -16.07 -19.24
C ARG A 850 -20.16 -15.57 -17.93
N ARG A 851 -19.28 -15.32 -16.97
CA ARG A 851 -19.62 -14.83 -15.64
C ARG A 851 -18.85 -13.54 -15.37
N VAL A 852 -19.55 -12.48 -14.97
CA VAL A 852 -18.96 -11.24 -14.46
C VAL A 852 -19.30 -11.13 -13.00
N VAL A 853 -18.29 -10.99 -12.14
CA VAL A 853 -18.45 -11.04 -10.70
C VAL A 853 -17.90 -9.75 -10.10
N THR A 854 -18.74 -8.96 -9.44
CA THR A 854 -18.21 -7.86 -8.62
C THR A 854 -17.43 -8.44 -7.45
N PRO A 855 -16.42 -7.73 -6.91
CA PRO A 855 -15.81 -8.11 -5.65
C PRO A 855 -16.90 -8.41 -4.59
N PRO A 856 -16.69 -9.41 -3.72
CA PRO A 856 -17.56 -9.60 -2.57
C PRO A 856 -17.62 -8.31 -1.76
N HIS A 857 -18.84 -7.83 -1.55
CA HIS A 857 -19.10 -6.85 -0.53
C HIS A 857 -19.45 -7.58 0.75
N GLU A 858 -18.51 -7.58 1.67
CA GLU A 858 -18.73 -8.00 3.04
C GLU A 858 -19.19 -6.77 3.85
N PRO A 859 -20.29 -6.85 4.63
CA PRO A 859 -20.76 -5.77 5.48
C PRO A 859 -19.69 -5.28 6.46
#